data_AF-A0A6L7WN29-F1
#
_entry.id   AF-A0A6L7WN29-F1
#
_cell.length_a   1.000
_cell.length_b   1.000
_cell.length_c   1.000
_cell.angle_alpha   90.00
_cell.angle_beta   90.00
_cell.angle_gamma   90.00
#
_symmetry.space_group_name_H-M   'P 1'
#
loop_
_entity.id
_entity.type
_entity.pdbx_description
1 polymer ?
#
loop_
_entity_poly.entity_id
_entity_poly.type
_entity_poly.pdbx_seq_one_letter_code
_entity_poly.pdbx_strand_id
1 'polypeptide(L)'
;RRQRRSKQRWMTPLSAEVFRRRYRLRSPEDAAGAEVVREPLDCDRRDLAGPLDIVGDVHACRGDLETLLDKLGYRVERNDTAAGPGYVVEPPAGRTAVFVGDLVDRGPDSAGALALVMDMVDTGHALAIPGNHDAKLRRALAGRDVERKHGLAQTLEQLEATPEDFRKRAADFLDGLPSHYVLDRGRLVVAHAGMKEELQNRTSRQVRDFGLYGETTGETDDEGLPVRLDWAKDYRGRAAVVYGHTPAGRAEWVNNTICIDTGCAFGGRLTALRWPERKLVSVPAKRAWAEPPEKLAAALRSTTGRTRQQESDALLDLDDVTGPLRLHTRIAGSVSVRPKNCAAALETMARFAVDPRWLVYLPPTMAPCASSTADGLLEHPAEAFGYFRARGIRHVMCEEKHMGSRAIIVLGRDAAAAEARFGVESPAGGIVYTRTGRRFFDDAGVEWQVLDQVRAGLDYARIWSTLDTEWAVIDAEIMPWSAKGGGLIRNHYEPAGDAARTGLREATAALAQAADRDVEISGLLDRFRQRAALTACYDEAYRRYSWPVEGIEGLEVAPFHVLATEGAVHADKPHRWHMDLARRMCGAGEILTTTEHREVDVDDDTEVTEATTWWTRRTEAGSEGMVVKPADFIARTERGVATPALKCRGREYLRIIYGPEYTTPDQLERLRRRNTGRKMTLALREFALGIDALEQFVARAPLRNVHRAVFAILALEAEPVDPRL
;
A
#
# COMPACT_ATOMS: atom_id res chain seq x y z
N ARG A 1 44.56 10.82 -48.94
CA ARG A 1 45.64 10.18 -48.12
C ARG A 1 45.40 10.29 -46.60
N ARG A 2 45.09 11.48 -46.03
CA ARG A 2 44.77 11.63 -44.59
C ARG A 2 43.56 10.81 -44.12
N GLN A 3 42.44 10.81 -44.87
CA GLN A 3 41.29 9.94 -44.57
C GLN A 3 41.60 8.43 -44.60
N ARG A 4 42.54 7.99 -45.47
CA ARG A 4 42.97 6.58 -45.56
C ARG A 4 43.82 6.17 -44.34
N ARG A 5 44.67 7.08 -43.84
CA ARG A 5 45.41 6.91 -42.57
C ARG A 5 44.48 6.96 -41.35
N SER A 6 43.44 7.79 -41.37
CA SER A 6 42.42 7.80 -40.32
C SER A 6 41.60 6.49 -40.32
N LYS A 7 41.26 5.93 -41.49
CA LYS A 7 40.54 4.64 -41.60
C LYS A 7 41.26 3.48 -40.90
N GLN A 8 42.60 3.39 -41.01
CA GLN A 8 43.37 2.37 -40.30
C GLN A 8 43.34 2.52 -38.77
N ARG A 9 43.14 3.74 -38.26
CA ARG A 9 43.08 4.04 -36.81
C ARG A 9 41.72 3.72 -36.16
N TRP A 10 40.64 3.65 -36.97
CA TRP A 10 39.29 3.23 -36.54
C TRP A 10 39.00 1.75 -36.87
N MET A 11 39.88 1.10 -37.63
CA MET A 11 39.86 -0.33 -37.92
C MET A 11 40.64 -1.17 -36.90
N THR A 12 41.00 -0.61 -35.74
CA THR A 12 41.24 -1.42 -34.55
C THR A 12 40.04 -2.36 -34.42
N PRO A 13 40.21 -3.68 -34.24
CA PRO A 13 39.06 -4.56 -34.15
C PRO A 13 38.16 -4.02 -33.05
N LEU A 14 36.95 -3.56 -33.39
CA LEU A 14 35.88 -3.47 -32.42
C LEU A 14 35.83 -4.86 -31.81
N SER A 15 36.27 -4.95 -30.55
CA SER A 15 36.53 -6.24 -29.93
C SER A 15 35.25 -7.06 -29.98
N ALA A 16 35.38 -8.37 -30.10
CA ALA A 16 34.23 -9.27 -30.06
C ALA A 16 33.40 -9.11 -28.76
N GLU A 17 33.99 -8.46 -27.74
CA GLU A 17 33.35 -8.13 -26.47
C GLU A 17 32.31 -7.00 -26.55
N VAL A 18 32.32 -6.14 -27.57
CA VAL A 18 31.42 -4.96 -27.63
C VAL A 18 30.21 -5.14 -28.55
N PHE A 19 30.35 -5.88 -29.66
CA PHE A 19 29.27 -6.05 -30.63
C PHE A 19 29.06 -7.52 -30.99
N ARG A 20 27.86 -8.03 -30.71
CA ARG A 20 27.46 -9.43 -30.95
C ARG A 20 27.47 -9.83 -32.43
N ARG A 21 27.02 -8.92 -33.32
CA ARG A 21 27.03 -9.13 -34.77
C ARG A 21 27.89 -8.06 -35.42
N ARG A 22 28.78 -8.49 -36.32
CA ARG A 22 29.67 -7.59 -37.07
C ARG A 22 29.49 -7.86 -38.55
N TYR A 23 28.92 -6.88 -39.25
CA TYR A 23 28.76 -6.93 -40.70
C TYR A 23 29.86 -6.10 -41.34
N ARG A 24 30.56 -6.69 -42.32
CA ARG A 24 31.58 -5.99 -43.11
C ARG A 24 31.13 -5.95 -44.56
N LEU A 25 30.62 -4.80 -44.98
CA LEU A 25 30.24 -4.51 -46.37
C LEU A 25 31.52 -4.26 -47.17
N ARG A 26 31.75 -5.02 -48.25
CA ARG A 26 33.02 -5.04 -48.99
C ARG A 26 32.95 -4.36 -50.36
N SER A 27 31.76 -4.10 -50.89
CA SER A 27 31.53 -3.44 -52.18
C SER A 27 30.48 -2.32 -52.08
N PRO A 28 30.40 -1.41 -53.08
CA PRO A 28 29.29 -0.46 -53.21
C PRO A 28 27.92 -1.14 -53.36
N GLU A 29 27.85 -2.31 -54.01
CA GLU A 29 26.62 -3.09 -54.15
C GLU A 29 26.17 -3.68 -52.81
N ASP A 30 27.11 -4.20 -51.98
CA ASP A 30 26.82 -4.68 -50.62
C ASP A 30 26.24 -3.57 -49.74
N ALA A 31 26.72 -2.34 -49.93
CA ALA A 31 26.22 -1.18 -49.20
C ALA A 31 24.85 -0.71 -49.71
N ALA A 32 24.61 -0.78 -51.02
CA ALA A 32 23.33 -0.42 -51.62
C ALA A 32 22.20 -1.40 -51.26
N GLY A 33 22.53 -2.68 -51.05
CA GLY A 33 21.58 -3.71 -50.65
C GLY A 33 21.45 -3.96 -49.14
N ALA A 34 22.19 -3.23 -48.30
CA ALA A 34 22.16 -3.43 -46.85
C ALA A 34 20.90 -2.80 -46.22
N GLU A 35 20.16 -3.60 -45.45
CA GLU A 35 19.00 -3.16 -44.68
C GLU A 35 19.30 -3.17 -43.18
N VAL A 36 18.76 -2.19 -42.45
CA VAL A 36 18.81 -2.14 -40.98
C VAL A 36 17.46 -2.58 -40.45
N VAL A 37 17.38 -3.84 -40.02
CA VAL A 37 16.21 -4.38 -39.32
C VAL A 37 16.36 -4.29 -37.81
N ARG A 38 15.26 -4.05 -37.10
CA ARG A 38 15.24 -4.10 -35.63
C ARG A 38 14.91 -5.52 -35.20
N GLU A 39 15.88 -6.17 -34.58
CA GLU A 39 15.69 -7.48 -33.94
C GLU A 39 15.52 -7.29 -32.42
N PRO A 40 14.56 -7.98 -31.79
CA PRO A 40 14.50 -8.07 -30.33
C PRO A 40 15.81 -8.65 -29.76
N LEU A 41 16.14 -8.25 -28.54
CA LEU A 41 17.23 -8.90 -27.79
C LEU A 41 16.79 -10.33 -27.42
N ASP A 42 17.73 -11.26 -27.25
CA ASP A 42 17.38 -12.63 -26.84
C ASP A 42 16.67 -12.70 -25.49
N CYS A 43 16.98 -11.75 -24.61
CA CYS A 43 16.29 -11.60 -23.33
C CYS A 43 14.88 -11.01 -23.48
N ASP A 44 14.53 -10.43 -24.63
CA ASP A 44 13.21 -9.86 -24.88
C ASP A 44 12.24 -10.94 -25.37
N ARG A 45 11.54 -11.56 -24.42
CA ARG A 45 10.50 -12.55 -24.67
C ARG A 45 9.13 -12.06 -24.22
N ARG A 46 8.87 -10.76 -24.39
CA ARG A 46 7.60 -10.12 -24.02
C ARG A 46 6.40 -10.66 -24.79
N ASP A 47 6.65 -11.32 -25.92
CA ASP A 47 5.69 -12.10 -26.70
C ASP A 47 5.15 -13.32 -25.92
N LEU A 48 5.96 -13.92 -25.05
CA LEU A 48 5.58 -15.08 -24.27
C LEU A 48 4.82 -14.66 -23.00
N ALA A 49 3.48 -14.68 -23.09
CA ALA A 49 2.57 -14.30 -22.00
C ALA A 49 2.35 -15.38 -20.93
N GLY A 50 2.73 -16.63 -21.21
CA GLY A 50 2.46 -17.78 -20.35
C GLY A 50 1.13 -18.46 -20.65
N PRO A 51 0.68 -19.37 -19.76
CA PRO A 51 1.19 -19.65 -18.41
C PRO A 51 2.61 -20.25 -18.34
N LEU A 52 3.35 -19.95 -17.27
CA LEU A 52 4.76 -20.36 -17.09
C LEU A 52 5.00 -21.06 -15.75
N ASP A 53 5.91 -22.02 -15.73
CA ASP A 53 6.43 -22.67 -14.51
C ASP A 53 7.90 -22.31 -14.31
N ILE A 54 8.18 -21.40 -13.39
CA ILE A 54 9.54 -20.91 -13.15
C ILE A 54 10.17 -21.79 -12.06
N VAL A 55 11.22 -22.53 -12.40
CA VAL A 55 11.86 -23.54 -11.53
C VAL A 55 13.15 -22.98 -10.96
N GLY A 56 13.31 -23.09 -9.64
CA GLY A 56 14.49 -22.64 -8.89
C GLY A 56 15.77 -23.44 -9.17
N ASP A 57 16.83 -23.13 -8.44
CA ASP A 57 18.16 -23.73 -8.61
C ASP A 57 18.11 -25.25 -8.40
N VAL A 58 18.44 -26.00 -9.45
CA VAL A 58 18.31 -27.46 -9.50
C VAL A 58 19.51 -28.14 -8.84
N HIS A 59 20.71 -27.59 -9.04
CA HIS A 59 21.98 -28.09 -8.50
C HIS A 59 22.13 -29.60 -8.64
N ALA A 60 22.01 -30.11 -9.87
CA ALA A 60 22.17 -31.53 -10.18
C ALA A 60 21.21 -32.49 -9.43
N CYS A 61 20.21 -31.98 -8.71
CA CYS A 61 19.15 -32.75 -8.06
C CYS A 61 18.09 -33.21 -9.08
N ARG A 62 18.50 -33.89 -10.16
CA ARG A 62 17.61 -34.35 -11.23
C ARG A 62 16.39 -35.10 -10.70
N GLY A 63 16.59 -36.02 -9.75
CA GLY A 63 15.49 -36.82 -9.20
C GLY A 63 14.45 -36.00 -8.43
N ASP A 64 14.85 -34.88 -7.82
CA ASP A 64 13.93 -33.94 -7.19
C ASP A 64 13.22 -33.08 -8.26
N LEU A 65 13.94 -32.72 -9.33
CA LEU A 65 13.38 -32.03 -10.50
C LEU A 65 12.28 -32.85 -11.19
N GLU A 66 12.51 -34.14 -11.46
CA GLU A 66 11.49 -35.04 -12.02
C GLU A 66 10.24 -35.10 -11.13
N THR A 67 10.43 -35.15 -9.80
CA THR A 67 9.32 -35.17 -8.83
C THR A 67 8.56 -33.85 -8.83
N LEU A 68 9.26 -32.72 -8.95
CA LEU A 68 8.63 -31.41 -9.06
C LEU A 68 7.86 -31.27 -10.38
N LEU A 69 8.45 -31.69 -11.49
CA LEU A 69 7.84 -31.67 -12.83
C LEU A 69 6.57 -32.52 -12.87
N ASP A 70 6.59 -33.73 -12.31
CA ASP A 70 5.40 -34.57 -12.15
C ASP A 70 4.30 -33.86 -11.34
N LYS A 71 4.66 -33.27 -10.19
CA LYS A 71 3.73 -32.46 -9.38
C LYS A 71 3.19 -31.22 -10.12
N LEU A 72 3.97 -30.67 -11.04
CA LEU A 72 3.55 -29.59 -11.92
C LEU A 72 2.70 -30.07 -13.10
N GLY A 73 2.63 -31.38 -13.35
CA GLY A 73 1.84 -32.04 -14.39
C GLY A 73 2.60 -32.38 -15.68
N TYR A 74 3.93 -32.26 -15.68
CA TYR A 74 4.77 -32.64 -16.81
C TYR A 74 4.97 -34.16 -16.80
N ARG A 75 4.94 -34.78 -17.98
CA ARG A 75 5.34 -36.18 -18.14
C ARG A 75 6.77 -36.23 -18.63
N VAL A 76 7.64 -36.89 -17.87
CA VAL A 76 9.07 -37.02 -18.19
C VAL A 76 9.36 -38.49 -18.44
N GLU A 77 9.80 -38.80 -19.65
CA GLU A 77 10.23 -40.14 -20.04
C GLU A 77 11.71 -40.12 -20.41
N ARG A 78 12.48 -41.07 -19.90
CA ARG A 78 13.90 -41.19 -20.22
C ARG A 78 14.09 -41.83 -21.59
N ASN A 79 14.92 -41.24 -22.42
CA ASN A 79 15.22 -41.65 -23.79
C ASN A 79 16.72 -41.50 -24.06
N ASP A 80 17.53 -42.30 -23.40
CA ASP A 80 18.99 -42.30 -23.61
C ASP A 80 19.32 -42.77 -25.03
N THR A 81 20.29 -42.11 -25.66
CA THR A 81 20.74 -42.45 -27.02
C THR A 81 22.25 -42.68 -27.05
N ALA A 82 22.77 -43.12 -28.20
CA ALA A 82 24.22 -43.18 -28.41
C ALA A 82 24.91 -41.81 -28.27
N ALA A 83 24.15 -40.71 -28.38
CA ALA A 83 24.65 -39.35 -28.18
C ALA A 83 24.67 -38.92 -26.71
N GLY A 84 24.23 -39.75 -25.76
CA GLY A 84 24.24 -39.47 -24.32
C GLY A 84 22.87 -39.62 -23.64
N PRO A 85 22.75 -39.21 -22.36
CA PRO A 85 21.47 -39.19 -21.66
C PRO A 85 20.47 -38.27 -22.36
N GLY A 86 19.19 -38.66 -22.37
CA GLY A 86 18.15 -37.93 -23.07
C GLY A 86 16.76 -38.14 -22.47
N TYR A 87 15.83 -37.26 -22.81
CA TYR A 87 14.48 -37.18 -22.26
C TYR A 87 13.46 -36.75 -23.31
N VAL A 88 12.25 -37.26 -23.16
CA VAL A 88 11.04 -36.76 -23.82
C VAL A 88 10.15 -36.17 -22.73
N VAL A 89 9.79 -34.90 -22.88
CA VAL A 89 9.00 -34.18 -21.89
C VAL A 89 7.74 -33.62 -22.51
N GLU A 90 6.58 -34.06 -22.03
CA GLU A 90 5.29 -33.48 -22.40
C GLU A 90 4.85 -32.47 -21.33
N PRO A 91 4.74 -31.17 -21.65
CA PRO A 91 4.25 -30.19 -20.68
C PRO A 91 2.73 -30.26 -20.52
N PRO A 92 2.18 -29.79 -19.39
CA PRO A 92 0.76 -29.47 -19.28
C PRO A 92 0.32 -28.51 -20.39
N ALA A 93 -0.92 -28.64 -20.85
CA ALA A 93 -1.44 -27.85 -21.96
C ALA A 93 -1.20 -26.34 -21.75
N GLY A 94 -0.48 -25.72 -22.70
CA GLY A 94 -0.21 -24.28 -22.73
C GLY A 94 0.87 -23.77 -21.76
N ARG A 95 1.55 -24.64 -21.00
CA ARG A 95 2.60 -24.22 -20.05
C ARG A 95 4.01 -24.35 -20.64
N THR A 96 4.88 -23.44 -20.25
CA THR A 96 6.32 -23.47 -20.58
C THR A 96 7.14 -23.36 -19.30
N ALA A 97 8.14 -24.22 -19.13
CA ALA A 97 9.05 -24.14 -17.99
C ALA A 97 10.10 -23.03 -18.18
N VAL A 98 10.54 -22.40 -17.10
CA VAL A 98 11.64 -21.42 -17.12
C VAL A 98 12.60 -21.75 -15.98
N PHE A 99 13.82 -22.18 -16.31
CA PHE A 99 14.83 -22.52 -15.31
C PHE A 99 15.68 -21.30 -14.97
N VAL A 100 15.82 -20.99 -13.68
CA VAL A 100 16.55 -19.79 -13.22
C VAL A 100 18.07 -19.96 -13.14
N GLY A 101 18.61 -21.10 -13.59
CA GLY A 101 20.04 -21.40 -13.61
C GLY A 101 20.48 -22.32 -12.49
N ASP A 102 21.79 -22.47 -12.36
CA ASP A 102 22.46 -23.42 -11.47
C ASP A 102 21.89 -24.84 -11.65
N LEU A 103 21.95 -25.32 -12.89
CA LEU A 103 21.47 -26.65 -13.26
C LEU A 103 22.42 -27.75 -12.75
N VAL A 104 23.70 -27.41 -12.61
CA VAL A 104 24.80 -28.33 -12.27
C VAL A 104 25.35 -28.09 -10.86
N ASP A 105 26.31 -28.92 -10.50
CA ASP A 105 27.09 -28.88 -9.26
C ASP A 105 26.27 -29.20 -7.99
N ARG A 106 26.98 -29.55 -6.90
CA ARG A 106 26.49 -29.95 -5.56
C ARG A 106 25.71 -31.27 -5.50
N GLY A 107 24.69 -31.45 -6.34
CA GLY A 107 23.86 -32.65 -6.36
C GLY A 107 24.50 -33.84 -7.10
N PRO A 108 23.77 -34.96 -7.20
CA PRO A 108 24.31 -36.23 -7.68
C PRO A 108 24.51 -36.34 -9.19
N ASP A 109 23.72 -35.63 -10.00
CA ASP A 109 23.52 -35.98 -11.40
C ASP A 109 23.42 -34.73 -12.30
N SER A 110 24.58 -34.12 -12.55
CA SER A 110 24.72 -32.91 -13.38
C SER A 110 24.48 -33.22 -14.86
N ALA A 111 24.97 -34.37 -15.35
CA ALA A 111 24.80 -34.77 -16.74
C ALA A 111 23.31 -35.03 -17.07
N GLY A 112 22.58 -35.72 -16.18
CA GLY A 112 21.15 -35.97 -16.34
C GLY A 112 20.31 -34.69 -16.20
N ALA A 113 20.63 -33.81 -15.25
CA ALA A 113 19.95 -32.52 -15.11
C ALA A 113 20.12 -31.64 -16.35
N LEU A 114 21.35 -31.56 -16.90
CA LEU A 114 21.62 -30.85 -18.15
C LEU A 114 20.85 -31.46 -19.32
N ALA A 115 20.89 -32.78 -19.49
CA ALA A 115 20.19 -33.47 -20.56
C ALA A 115 18.68 -33.16 -20.56
N LEU A 116 18.04 -33.28 -19.40
CA LEU A 116 16.61 -33.01 -19.24
C LEU A 116 16.27 -31.57 -19.65
N VAL A 117 17.02 -30.59 -19.15
CA VAL A 117 16.74 -29.18 -19.46
C VAL A 117 17.05 -28.85 -20.93
N MET A 118 18.15 -29.37 -21.48
CA MET A 118 18.48 -29.20 -22.90
C MET A 118 17.38 -29.75 -23.82
N ASP A 119 16.88 -30.96 -23.54
CA ASP A 119 15.80 -31.57 -24.35
C ASP A 119 14.48 -30.78 -24.24
N MET A 120 14.15 -30.25 -23.06
CA MET A 120 12.98 -29.36 -22.90
C MET A 120 13.15 -28.05 -23.68
N VAL A 121 14.35 -27.47 -23.71
CA VAL A 121 14.62 -26.23 -24.46
C VAL A 121 14.59 -26.48 -25.96
N ASP A 122 15.22 -27.55 -26.45
CA ASP A 122 15.29 -27.90 -27.87
C ASP A 122 13.92 -28.23 -28.46
N THR A 123 13.01 -28.79 -27.65
CA THR A 123 11.61 -29.05 -28.03
C THR A 123 10.68 -27.84 -27.87
N GLY A 124 11.19 -26.71 -27.38
CA GLY A 124 10.41 -25.48 -27.18
C GLY A 124 9.49 -25.51 -25.96
N HIS A 125 9.67 -26.48 -25.05
CA HIS A 125 8.88 -26.64 -23.83
C HIS A 125 9.50 -25.92 -22.61
N ALA A 126 10.74 -25.44 -22.72
CA ALA A 126 11.40 -24.65 -21.69
C ALA A 126 12.22 -23.49 -22.22
N LEU A 127 12.48 -22.54 -21.32
CA LEU A 127 13.54 -21.55 -21.40
C LEU A 127 14.52 -21.76 -20.24
N ALA A 128 15.78 -21.40 -20.44
CA ALA A 128 16.79 -21.43 -19.38
C ALA A 128 17.67 -20.18 -19.44
N ILE A 129 18.18 -19.79 -18.28
CA ILE A 129 19.22 -18.78 -18.09
C ILE A 129 20.39 -19.42 -17.33
N PRO A 130 21.62 -18.90 -17.44
CA PRO A 130 22.75 -19.48 -16.75
C PRO A 130 22.79 -18.98 -15.30
N GLY A 131 23.10 -19.88 -14.37
CA GLY A 131 23.56 -19.52 -13.03
C GLY A 131 25.08 -19.37 -12.95
N ASN A 132 25.60 -19.00 -11.78
CA ASN A 132 27.04 -18.81 -11.61
C ASN A 132 27.82 -20.14 -11.70
N HIS A 133 27.21 -21.26 -11.32
CA HIS A 133 27.79 -22.59 -11.49
C HIS A 133 27.83 -22.99 -12.96
N ASP A 134 26.73 -22.76 -13.69
CA ASP A 134 26.66 -23.01 -15.14
C ASP A 134 27.69 -22.17 -15.92
N ALA A 135 27.84 -20.89 -15.56
CA ALA A 135 28.81 -19.99 -16.19
C ALA A 135 30.26 -20.43 -15.91
N LYS A 136 30.51 -21.03 -14.74
CA LYS A 136 31.81 -21.59 -14.36
C LYS A 136 32.09 -22.88 -15.14
N LEU A 137 31.12 -23.77 -15.27
CA LEU A 137 31.21 -24.98 -16.10
C LEU A 137 31.48 -24.61 -17.58
N ARG A 138 30.74 -23.64 -18.13
CA ARG A 138 30.96 -23.15 -19.50
C ARG A 138 32.41 -22.70 -19.72
N ARG A 139 33.01 -21.99 -18.75
CA ARG A 139 34.42 -21.57 -18.81
C ARG A 139 35.37 -22.77 -18.80
N ALA A 140 35.10 -23.78 -17.98
CA ALA A 140 35.89 -25.01 -17.91
C ALA A 140 35.84 -25.77 -19.24
N LEU A 141 34.66 -25.94 -19.83
CA LEU A 141 34.46 -26.59 -21.14
C LEU A 141 35.14 -25.82 -22.28
N ALA A 142 35.24 -24.49 -22.17
CA ALA A 142 36.01 -23.65 -23.08
C ALA A 142 37.54 -23.70 -22.87
N GLY A 143 38.04 -24.60 -22.00
CA GLY A 143 39.47 -24.79 -21.72
C GLY A 143 40.10 -23.70 -20.86
N ARG A 144 39.30 -22.87 -20.17
CA ARG A 144 39.84 -21.87 -19.23
C ARG A 144 40.15 -22.51 -17.88
N ASP A 145 41.21 -22.04 -17.26
CA ASP A 145 41.53 -22.41 -15.88
C ASP A 145 40.50 -21.81 -14.91
N VAL A 146 39.91 -22.67 -14.09
CA VAL A 146 38.87 -22.33 -13.09
C VAL A 146 39.05 -23.21 -11.86
N GLU A 147 38.80 -22.64 -10.68
CA GLU A 147 38.88 -23.40 -9.43
C GLU A 147 37.84 -24.53 -9.38
N ARG A 148 38.26 -25.78 -9.16
CA ARG A 148 37.35 -26.94 -9.09
C ARG A 148 36.70 -27.11 -7.71
N LYS A 149 36.07 -26.04 -7.20
CA LYS A 149 35.33 -25.99 -5.92
C LYS A 149 33.81 -26.08 -6.13
N HIS A 150 33.10 -26.40 -5.04
CA HIS A 150 31.63 -26.42 -4.94
C HIS A 150 30.91 -27.38 -5.90
N GLY A 151 31.51 -28.54 -6.22
CA GLY A 151 30.87 -29.59 -7.03
C GLY A 151 31.37 -29.70 -8.48
N LEU A 152 32.13 -28.71 -8.97
CA LEU A 152 32.59 -28.68 -10.36
C LEU A 152 33.46 -29.89 -10.74
N ALA A 153 34.26 -30.42 -9.81
CA ALA A 153 35.10 -31.58 -10.07
C ALA A 153 34.27 -32.81 -10.46
N GLN A 154 33.21 -33.09 -9.69
CA GLN A 154 32.27 -34.18 -9.94
C GLN A 154 31.49 -33.96 -11.24
N THR A 155 31.07 -32.72 -11.51
CA THR A 155 30.40 -32.38 -12.77
C THR A 155 31.28 -32.65 -13.99
N LEU A 156 32.57 -32.28 -13.94
CA LEU A 156 33.50 -32.55 -15.03
C LEU A 156 33.75 -34.06 -15.21
N GLU A 157 33.89 -34.82 -14.13
CA GLU A 157 34.03 -36.29 -14.19
C GLU A 157 32.80 -36.95 -14.84
N GLN A 158 31.60 -36.52 -14.47
CA GLN A 158 30.36 -37.02 -15.09
C GLN A 158 30.30 -36.71 -16.59
N LEU A 159 30.67 -35.49 -16.98
CA LEU A 159 30.68 -35.10 -18.39
C LEU A 159 31.79 -35.81 -19.18
N GLU A 160 32.96 -36.03 -18.61
CA GLU A 160 34.04 -36.82 -19.24
C GLU A 160 33.60 -38.27 -19.54
N ALA A 161 32.70 -38.83 -18.74
CA ALA A 161 32.10 -40.13 -18.98
C ALA A 161 30.99 -40.13 -20.06
N THR A 162 30.58 -38.97 -20.58
CA THR A 162 29.60 -38.85 -21.68
C THR A 162 30.26 -38.75 -23.05
N PRO A 163 29.53 -39.08 -24.14
CA PRO A 163 30.03 -38.89 -25.51
C PRO A 163 30.50 -37.45 -25.79
N GLU A 164 31.48 -37.29 -26.68
CA GLU A 164 32.01 -35.97 -27.05
C GLU A 164 30.93 -35.02 -27.59
N ASP A 165 29.99 -35.55 -28.39
CA ASP A 165 28.87 -34.77 -28.93
C ASP A 165 27.97 -34.19 -27.82
N PHE A 166 27.76 -34.94 -26.73
CA PHE A 166 27.01 -34.44 -25.58
C PHE A 166 27.71 -33.27 -24.91
N ARG A 167 29.02 -33.42 -24.67
CA ARG A 167 29.85 -32.36 -24.04
C ARG A 167 29.83 -31.09 -24.89
N LYS A 168 29.92 -31.24 -26.21
CA LYS A 168 29.84 -30.11 -27.15
C LYS A 168 28.46 -29.45 -27.11
N ARG A 169 27.38 -30.24 -27.16
CA ARG A 169 26.00 -29.76 -27.02
C ARG A 169 25.80 -28.98 -25.71
N ALA A 170 26.30 -29.51 -24.60
CA ALA A 170 26.23 -28.83 -23.30
C ALA A 170 27.01 -27.51 -23.29
N ALA A 171 28.21 -27.46 -23.90
CA ALA A 171 28.99 -26.24 -24.02
C ALA A 171 28.27 -25.17 -24.86
N ASP A 172 27.72 -25.57 -26.01
CA ASP A 172 26.98 -24.68 -26.93
C ASP A 172 25.69 -24.17 -26.27
N PHE A 173 24.95 -25.04 -25.58
CA PHE A 173 23.77 -24.69 -24.80
C PHE A 173 24.09 -23.60 -23.76
N LEU A 174 25.08 -23.85 -22.91
CA LEU A 174 25.48 -22.92 -21.83
C LEU A 174 26.03 -21.58 -22.35
N ASP A 175 26.68 -21.58 -23.52
CA ASP A 175 27.16 -20.34 -24.15
C ASP A 175 26.03 -19.51 -24.75
N GLY A 176 24.98 -20.16 -25.26
CA GLY A 176 23.81 -19.54 -25.86
C GLY A 176 22.80 -18.91 -24.88
N LEU A 177 22.88 -19.22 -23.58
CA LEU A 177 21.87 -18.74 -22.62
C LEU A 177 21.98 -17.22 -22.37
N PRO A 178 20.85 -16.47 -22.45
CA PRO A 178 20.82 -15.04 -22.13
C PRO A 178 20.91 -14.81 -20.61
N SER A 179 21.33 -13.61 -20.20
CA SER A 179 21.49 -13.26 -18.77
C SER A 179 20.18 -13.25 -17.97
N HIS A 180 19.06 -12.98 -18.63
CA HIS A 180 17.72 -12.90 -18.05
C HIS A 180 16.68 -12.99 -19.18
N TYR A 181 15.42 -13.17 -18.82
CA TYR A 181 14.27 -12.96 -19.73
C TYR A 181 13.33 -11.89 -19.20
N VAL A 182 12.79 -11.08 -20.10
CA VAL A 182 11.64 -10.20 -19.88
C VAL A 182 10.45 -10.82 -20.58
N LEU A 183 9.46 -11.23 -19.80
CA LEU A 183 8.33 -12.07 -20.18
C LEU A 183 7.01 -11.34 -19.92
N ASP A 184 5.92 -11.93 -20.41
CA ASP A 184 4.55 -11.48 -20.17
C ASP A 184 4.32 -9.99 -20.37
N ARG A 185 4.59 -9.52 -21.59
CA ARG A 185 4.42 -8.12 -21.99
C ARG A 185 5.21 -7.14 -21.10
N GLY A 186 6.27 -7.61 -20.44
CA GLY A 186 7.10 -6.83 -19.53
C GLY A 186 6.66 -6.87 -18.06
N ARG A 187 5.74 -7.77 -17.69
CA ARG A 187 5.27 -7.92 -16.30
C ARG A 187 6.09 -8.90 -15.48
N LEU A 188 6.91 -9.72 -16.11
CA LEU A 188 7.72 -10.74 -15.45
C LEU A 188 9.17 -10.64 -15.93
N VAL A 189 10.12 -10.73 -15.01
CA VAL A 189 11.53 -10.87 -15.28
C VAL A 189 12.06 -12.09 -14.55
N VAL A 190 12.80 -12.93 -15.25
CA VAL A 190 13.47 -14.11 -14.69
C VAL A 190 14.97 -13.95 -14.87
N ALA A 191 15.71 -13.98 -13.75
CA ALA A 191 17.17 -13.79 -13.70
C ALA A 191 17.75 -14.66 -12.57
N HIS A 192 19.00 -15.11 -12.66
CA HIS A 192 19.53 -16.05 -11.66
C HIS A 192 19.74 -15.38 -10.30
N ALA A 193 20.53 -14.32 -10.22
CA ALA A 193 20.76 -13.54 -9.00
C ALA A 193 19.84 -12.32 -8.84
N GLY A 194 18.86 -12.17 -9.75
CA GLY A 194 17.96 -11.03 -9.82
C GLY A 194 18.30 -9.98 -10.88
N MET A 195 17.49 -8.94 -11.00
CA MET A 195 17.67 -7.87 -11.99
C MET A 195 16.97 -6.56 -11.60
N LYS A 196 17.75 -5.48 -11.42
CA LYS A 196 17.23 -4.10 -11.23
C LYS A 196 16.47 -3.61 -12.46
N GLU A 197 15.48 -2.74 -12.27
CA GLU A 197 14.62 -2.25 -13.37
C GLU A 197 15.44 -1.59 -14.49
N GLU A 198 16.44 -0.77 -14.18
CA GLU A 198 17.27 -0.12 -15.19
C GLU A 198 18.16 -1.06 -16.02
N LEU A 199 18.32 -2.32 -15.57
CA LEU A 199 19.10 -3.36 -16.24
C LEU A 199 18.22 -4.33 -17.06
N GLN A 200 16.90 -4.28 -16.90
CA GLN A 200 15.95 -5.13 -17.61
C GLN A 200 15.89 -4.78 -19.11
N ASN A 201 15.72 -5.80 -19.95
CA ASN A 201 15.70 -5.70 -21.41
C ASN A 201 16.95 -5.00 -22.00
N ARG A 202 18.12 -5.30 -21.43
CA ARG A 202 19.43 -4.80 -21.88
C ARG A 202 20.42 -5.95 -21.97
N THR A 203 21.43 -5.79 -22.82
CA THR A 203 22.54 -6.73 -22.96
C THR A 203 23.87 -5.99 -22.83
N SER A 204 24.61 -6.28 -21.76
CA SER A 204 25.99 -5.84 -21.58
C SER A 204 26.72 -6.82 -20.65
N ARG A 205 28.05 -6.73 -20.59
CA ARG A 205 28.83 -7.50 -19.61
C ARG A 205 28.36 -7.21 -18.18
N GLN A 206 28.14 -5.94 -17.85
CA GLN A 206 27.64 -5.53 -16.54
C GLN A 206 26.27 -6.14 -16.20
N VAL A 207 25.34 -6.18 -17.17
CA VAL A 207 24.01 -6.81 -16.98
C VAL A 207 24.16 -8.31 -16.76
N ARG A 208 25.04 -8.99 -17.51
CA ARG A 208 25.30 -10.41 -17.34
C ARG A 208 25.95 -10.72 -15.99
N ASP A 209 26.93 -9.93 -15.58
CA ASP A 209 27.59 -10.08 -14.28
C ASP A 209 26.61 -9.86 -13.12
N PHE A 210 25.73 -8.84 -13.20
CA PHE A 210 24.67 -8.63 -12.22
C PHE A 210 23.71 -9.83 -12.16
N GLY A 211 23.24 -10.32 -13.32
CA GLY A 211 22.33 -11.46 -13.39
C GLY A 211 22.94 -12.77 -12.85
N LEU A 212 24.26 -12.92 -12.88
CA LEU A 212 24.96 -14.12 -12.38
C LEU A 212 25.35 -14.04 -10.90
N TYR A 213 25.75 -12.86 -10.42
CA TYR A 213 26.41 -12.73 -9.10
C TYR A 213 25.68 -11.79 -8.14
N GLY A 214 24.72 -11.01 -8.63
CA GLY A 214 24.07 -9.94 -7.88
C GLY A 214 24.98 -8.73 -7.67
N GLU A 215 24.59 -7.87 -6.73
CA GLU A 215 25.35 -6.69 -6.33
C GLU A 215 26.19 -6.98 -5.08
N THR A 216 27.45 -6.55 -5.08
CA THR A 216 28.38 -6.74 -3.96
C THR A 216 28.86 -5.41 -3.40
N THR A 217 29.23 -5.37 -2.12
CA THR A 217 29.85 -4.20 -1.48
C THR A 217 31.31 -4.00 -1.88
N GLY A 218 31.92 -5.03 -2.49
CA GLY A 218 33.35 -5.10 -2.77
C GLY A 218 34.16 -5.71 -1.62
N GLU A 219 33.54 -5.98 -0.48
CA GLU A 219 34.16 -6.64 0.68
C GLU A 219 33.93 -8.16 0.63
N THR A 220 34.76 -8.91 1.36
CA THR A 220 34.62 -10.36 1.56
C THR A 220 34.36 -10.64 3.03
N ASP A 221 33.46 -11.58 3.33
CA ASP A 221 33.19 -12.04 4.69
C ASP A 221 34.30 -12.96 5.23
N ASP A 222 34.14 -13.40 6.49
CA ASP A 222 35.10 -14.27 7.19
C ASP A 222 35.26 -15.65 6.53
N GLU A 223 34.33 -16.03 5.64
CA GLU A 223 34.37 -17.25 4.83
C GLU A 223 35.01 -17.04 3.45
N GLY A 224 35.47 -15.81 3.16
CA GLY A 224 36.08 -15.41 1.90
C GLY A 224 35.08 -15.21 0.76
N LEU A 225 33.78 -15.09 1.06
CA LEU A 225 32.72 -14.87 0.07
C LEU A 225 32.41 -13.38 -0.07
N PRO A 226 32.09 -12.88 -1.28
CA PRO A 226 31.70 -11.49 -1.45
C PRO A 226 30.45 -11.14 -0.62
N VAL A 227 30.53 -10.04 0.13
CA VAL A 227 29.39 -9.47 0.85
C VAL A 227 28.44 -8.86 -0.18
N ARG A 228 27.19 -9.33 -0.18
CA ARG A 228 26.16 -8.95 -1.16
C ARG A 228 25.20 -7.91 -0.60
N LEU A 229 24.77 -6.98 -1.46
CA LEU A 229 23.68 -6.06 -1.16
C LEU A 229 22.34 -6.72 -1.46
N ASP A 230 21.36 -6.49 -0.58
CA ASP A 230 19.98 -6.97 -0.76
C ASP A 230 19.21 -6.02 -1.69
N TRP A 231 19.50 -6.09 -2.99
CA TRP A 231 18.85 -5.24 -4.00
C TRP A 231 17.33 -5.42 -4.05
N ALA A 232 16.80 -6.57 -3.60
CA ALA A 232 15.36 -6.85 -3.56
C ALA A 232 14.64 -5.94 -2.55
N LYS A 233 15.31 -5.57 -1.46
CA LYS A 233 14.79 -4.58 -0.49
C LYS A 233 14.55 -3.20 -1.13
N ASP A 234 15.38 -2.83 -2.10
CA ASP A 234 15.33 -1.52 -2.74
C ASP A 234 14.64 -1.56 -4.12
N TYR A 235 14.18 -2.72 -4.57
CA TYR A 235 13.51 -2.83 -5.85
C TYR A 235 12.18 -2.06 -5.87
N ARG A 236 12.02 -1.20 -6.88
CA ARG A 236 10.82 -0.37 -7.11
C ARG A 236 10.21 -0.59 -8.50
N GLY A 237 10.68 -1.60 -9.22
CA GLY A 237 10.29 -1.81 -10.62
C GLY A 237 8.91 -2.44 -10.79
N ARG A 238 8.32 -2.22 -11.98
CA ARG A 238 6.96 -2.67 -12.28
C ARG A 238 6.85 -4.18 -12.49
N ALA A 239 7.87 -4.79 -13.10
CA ALA A 239 7.87 -6.22 -13.38
C ALA A 239 8.11 -7.01 -12.09
N ALA A 240 7.42 -8.15 -11.96
CA ALA A 240 7.75 -9.13 -10.94
C ALA A 240 9.12 -9.76 -11.29
N VAL A 241 10.05 -9.83 -10.33
CA VAL A 241 11.37 -10.45 -10.56
C VAL A 241 11.46 -11.78 -9.83
N VAL A 242 11.66 -12.87 -10.56
CA VAL A 242 11.79 -14.23 -10.02
C VAL A 242 13.23 -14.68 -10.22
N TYR A 243 13.86 -15.14 -9.14
CA TYR A 243 15.29 -15.43 -9.12
C TYR A 243 15.67 -16.55 -8.14
N GLY A 244 16.92 -16.99 -8.20
CA GLY A 244 17.53 -17.99 -7.31
C GLY A 244 18.82 -17.47 -6.66
N HIS A 245 19.93 -18.21 -6.81
CA HIS A 245 21.30 -17.87 -6.40
C HIS A 245 21.64 -17.95 -4.90
N THR A 246 20.95 -17.18 -4.07
CA THR A 246 21.18 -17.17 -2.61
C THR A 246 19.99 -17.80 -1.90
N PRO A 247 20.14 -19.03 -1.36
CA PRO A 247 19.02 -19.81 -0.87
C PRO A 247 18.39 -19.15 0.37
N ALA A 248 17.06 -19.01 0.36
CA ALA A 248 16.32 -18.22 1.36
C ALA A 248 15.59 -19.06 2.44
N GLY A 249 15.73 -20.39 2.43
CA GLY A 249 15.02 -21.31 3.33
C GLY A 249 13.53 -21.47 3.01
N ARG A 250 12.81 -20.37 2.72
CA ARG A 250 11.46 -20.36 2.11
C ARG A 250 11.35 -19.27 1.04
N ALA A 251 10.49 -19.48 0.06
CA ALA A 251 10.25 -18.51 -1.01
C ALA A 251 9.19 -17.48 -0.57
N GLU A 252 9.55 -16.20 -0.61
CA GLU A 252 8.70 -15.09 -0.18
C GLU A 252 8.76 -13.93 -1.16
N TRP A 253 7.61 -13.27 -1.34
CA TRP A 253 7.56 -12.01 -2.06
C TRP A 253 8.10 -10.87 -1.20
N VAL A 254 9.04 -10.13 -1.74
CA VAL A 254 9.56 -8.88 -1.18
C VAL A 254 9.60 -7.87 -2.31
N ASN A 255 8.85 -6.78 -2.20
CA ASN A 255 8.88 -5.66 -3.12
C ASN A 255 8.62 -6.04 -4.58
N ASN A 256 7.73 -7.00 -4.83
CA ASN A 256 7.46 -7.57 -6.15
C ASN A 256 8.60 -8.44 -6.72
N THR A 257 9.53 -8.87 -5.87
CA THR A 257 10.59 -9.84 -6.21
C THR A 257 10.42 -11.11 -5.37
N ILE A 258 10.92 -12.25 -5.84
CA ILE A 258 10.88 -13.51 -5.09
C ILE A 258 12.09 -14.39 -5.43
N CYS A 259 12.81 -14.81 -4.37
CA CYS A 259 13.80 -15.87 -4.47
C CYS A 259 13.11 -17.23 -4.35
N ILE A 260 13.25 -18.08 -5.37
CA ILE A 260 12.72 -19.45 -5.39
C ILE A 260 13.81 -20.52 -5.22
N ASP A 261 15.07 -20.12 -5.01
CA ASP A 261 16.08 -21.02 -4.45
C ASP A 261 15.80 -21.24 -2.96
N THR A 262 15.26 -22.43 -2.67
CA THR A 262 14.95 -22.90 -1.31
C THR A 262 15.90 -23.99 -0.84
N GLY A 263 17.12 -24.03 -1.41
CA GLY A 263 18.22 -24.85 -0.91
C GLY A 263 18.06 -26.35 -1.14
N CYS A 264 17.55 -26.77 -2.30
CA CYS A 264 17.31 -28.20 -2.62
C CYS A 264 18.55 -29.08 -2.36
N ALA A 265 19.71 -28.70 -2.89
CA ALA A 265 20.96 -29.44 -2.70
C ALA A 265 21.43 -29.54 -1.24
N PHE A 266 20.91 -28.69 -0.35
CA PHE A 266 21.26 -28.62 1.07
C PHE A 266 20.22 -29.28 1.98
N GLY A 267 19.25 -30.01 1.43
CA GLY A 267 18.19 -30.66 2.20
C GLY A 267 16.95 -29.79 2.42
N GLY A 268 16.85 -28.65 1.75
CA GLY A 268 15.65 -27.80 1.73
C GLY A 268 14.58 -28.34 0.77
N ARG A 269 14.15 -27.50 -0.17
CA ARG A 269 13.10 -27.84 -1.14
C ARG A 269 13.51 -27.43 -2.55
N LEU A 270 13.03 -28.15 -3.56
CA LEU A 270 13.00 -27.62 -4.93
C LEU A 270 11.66 -26.93 -5.14
N THR A 271 11.69 -25.65 -5.50
CA THR A 271 10.52 -24.79 -5.57
C THR A 271 10.33 -24.22 -6.97
N ALA A 272 9.08 -24.19 -7.42
CA ALA A 272 8.65 -23.52 -8.63
C ALA A 272 7.55 -22.49 -8.34
N LEU A 273 7.50 -21.45 -9.16
CA LEU A 273 6.42 -20.47 -9.19
C LEU A 273 5.59 -20.65 -10.46
N ARG A 274 4.28 -20.88 -10.29
CA ARG A 274 3.30 -20.81 -11.38
C ARG A 274 2.92 -19.36 -11.67
N TRP A 275 3.10 -18.92 -12.91
CA TRP A 275 2.74 -17.59 -13.40
C TRP A 275 1.64 -17.68 -14.46
N PRO A 276 0.61 -16.80 -14.44
CA PRO A 276 0.43 -15.61 -13.62
C PRO A 276 -0.23 -15.84 -12.25
N GLU A 277 -0.46 -17.10 -11.87
CA GLU A 277 -1.18 -17.46 -10.63
C GLU A 277 -0.44 -17.05 -9.34
N ARG A 278 0.85 -16.74 -9.45
CA ARG A 278 1.78 -16.46 -8.34
C ARG A 278 1.76 -17.54 -7.26
N LYS A 279 1.50 -18.79 -7.66
CA LYS A 279 1.37 -19.95 -6.76
C LYS A 279 2.67 -20.71 -6.67
N LEU A 280 3.17 -20.91 -5.45
CA LEU A 280 4.35 -21.74 -5.20
C LEU A 280 3.98 -23.23 -5.20
N VAL A 281 4.80 -24.03 -5.86
CA VAL A 281 4.75 -25.50 -5.85
C VAL A 281 6.13 -26.00 -5.47
N SER A 282 6.25 -26.85 -4.46
CA SER A 282 7.55 -27.36 -4.03
C SER A 282 7.51 -28.82 -3.62
N VAL A 283 8.67 -29.47 -3.72
CA VAL A 283 8.92 -30.84 -3.25
C VAL A 283 10.10 -30.80 -2.26
N PRO A 284 10.05 -31.56 -1.15
CA PRO A 284 11.19 -31.67 -0.24
C PRO A 284 12.36 -32.36 -0.97
N ALA A 285 13.58 -31.93 -0.68
CA ALA A 285 14.76 -32.60 -1.19
C ALA A 285 14.85 -34.03 -0.64
N LYS A 286 15.19 -35.00 -1.49
CA LYS A 286 15.38 -36.41 -1.09
C LYS A 286 16.44 -36.58 0.00
N ARG A 287 17.49 -35.76 -0.05
CA ARG A 287 18.53 -35.65 0.99
C ARG A 287 19.35 -34.36 0.80
N ALA A 288 20.13 -33.99 1.81
CA ALA A 288 21.21 -33.02 1.65
C ALA A 288 22.40 -33.66 0.91
N TRP A 289 22.83 -33.05 -0.19
CA TRP A 289 23.98 -33.46 -1.00
C TRP A 289 25.22 -32.62 -0.71
N ALA A 290 25.02 -31.40 -0.20
CA ALA A 290 26.06 -30.51 0.28
C ALA A 290 25.71 -29.97 1.67
N GLU A 291 26.72 -29.54 2.42
CA GLU A 291 26.53 -28.88 3.72
C GLU A 291 25.98 -27.45 3.52
N PRO A 292 24.89 -27.07 4.20
CA PRO A 292 24.36 -25.71 4.11
C PRO A 292 25.32 -24.70 4.75
N PRO A 293 25.52 -23.52 4.14
CA PRO A 293 26.12 -22.38 4.85
C PRO A 293 25.35 -22.07 6.13
N GLU A 294 26.03 -21.53 7.15
CA GLU A 294 25.42 -21.33 8.49
C GLU A 294 24.13 -20.50 8.43
N LYS A 295 24.12 -19.43 7.63
CA LYS A 295 22.93 -18.58 7.41
C LYS A 295 21.74 -19.36 6.83
N LEU A 296 22.00 -20.27 5.89
CA LEU A 296 20.94 -21.13 5.32
C LEU A 296 20.50 -22.17 6.34
N ALA A 297 21.42 -22.79 7.08
CA ALA A 297 21.08 -23.75 8.13
C ALA A 297 20.20 -23.11 9.22
N ALA A 298 20.47 -21.86 9.58
CA ALA A 298 19.62 -21.06 10.46
C ALA A 298 18.24 -20.80 9.84
N ALA A 299 18.19 -20.35 8.58
CA ALA A 299 16.93 -20.08 7.88
C ALA A 299 16.04 -21.33 7.73
N LEU A 300 16.62 -22.49 7.44
CA LEU A 300 15.91 -23.77 7.34
C LEU A 300 15.35 -24.25 8.70
N ARG A 301 15.99 -23.87 9.81
CA ARG A 301 15.52 -24.16 11.18
C ARG A 301 14.55 -23.12 11.72
N SER A 302 14.54 -21.92 11.14
CA SER A 302 13.73 -20.81 11.62
C SER A 302 12.24 -21.07 11.41
N THR A 303 11.47 -20.88 12.47
CA THR A 303 10.00 -20.87 12.46
C THR A 303 9.44 -19.45 12.60
N THR A 304 10.25 -18.41 12.43
CA THR A 304 9.83 -17.01 12.60
C THR A 304 8.53 -16.70 11.85
N GLY A 305 7.55 -16.14 12.57
CA GLY A 305 6.22 -15.82 12.04
C GLY A 305 6.19 -14.65 11.07
N ARG A 306 7.18 -13.75 11.10
CA ARG A 306 7.24 -12.59 10.21
C ARG A 306 7.70 -12.96 8.79
N THR A 307 7.16 -12.24 7.82
CA THR A 307 7.59 -12.28 6.42
C THR A 307 8.74 -11.32 6.16
N ARG A 308 9.57 -11.61 5.17
CA ARG A 308 10.62 -10.70 4.70
C ARG A 308 10.06 -9.36 4.25
N GLN A 309 8.83 -9.32 3.71
CA GLN A 309 8.16 -8.07 3.41
C GLN A 309 7.90 -7.27 4.70
N GLN A 310 7.38 -7.90 5.75
CA GLN A 310 7.17 -7.24 7.05
C GLN A 310 8.48 -6.75 7.68
N GLU A 311 9.58 -7.49 7.52
CA GLU A 311 10.91 -7.05 7.94
C GLU A 311 11.37 -5.82 7.14
N SER A 312 11.15 -5.82 5.81
CA SER A 312 11.42 -4.67 4.95
C SER A 312 10.55 -3.45 5.31
N ASP A 313 9.30 -3.69 5.72
CA ASP A 313 8.32 -2.65 6.03
C ASP A 313 8.50 -2.04 7.43
N ALA A 314 9.38 -2.61 8.26
CA ALA A 314 9.67 -2.10 9.59
C ALA A 314 10.39 -0.73 9.59
N LEU A 315 11.07 -0.39 8.49
CA LEU A 315 11.78 0.87 8.31
C LEU A 315 11.31 1.55 7.02
N LEU A 316 10.79 2.76 7.14
CA LEU A 316 10.39 3.56 6.00
C LEU A 316 11.59 4.29 5.39
N ASP A 317 11.61 4.34 4.07
CA ASP A 317 12.56 5.15 3.33
C ASP A 317 12.08 6.61 3.27
N LEU A 318 12.97 7.54 3.57
CA LEU A 318 12.70 8.96 3.48
C LEU A 318 12.42 9.39 2.03
N ASP A 319 13.07 8.75 1.06
CA ASP A 319 12.92 9.09 -0.36
C ASP A 319 11.54 8.72 -0.91
N ASP A 320 10.81 7.81 -0.25
CA ASP A 320 9.45 7.44 -0.64
C ASP A 320 8.44 8.58 -0.39
N VAL A 321 8.73 9.46 0.57
CA VAL A 321 7.80 10.51 1.06
C VAL A 321 8.33 11.95 0.89
N THR A 322 9.58 12.11 0.45
CA THR A 322 10.18 13.42 0.18
C THR A 322 10.08 13.82 -1.29
N GLY A 323 10.16 15.13 -1.56
CA GLY A 323 10.09 15.67 -2.91
C GLY A 323 8.65 15.78 -3.48
N PRO A 324 8.51 16.00 -4.80
CA PRO A 324 7.22 16.14 -5.45
C PRO A 324 6.52 14.78 -5.55
N LEU A 325 5.45 14.60 -4.79
CA LEU A 325 4.68 13.36 -4.79
C LEU A 325 3.54 13.44 -5.80
N ARG A 326 3.47 12.48 -6.72
CA ARG A 326 2.36 12.32 -7.66
C ARG A 326 1.83 10.88 -7.58
N LEU A 327 0.60 10.74 -7.11
CA LEU A 327 -0.08 9.47 -6.91
C LEU A 327 -1.25 9.37 -7.86
N HIS A 328 -1.52 8.16 -8.36
CA HIS A 328 -2.65 7.90 -9.25
C HIS A 328 -3.65 7.05 -8.49
N THR A 329 -4.86 7.59 -8.31
CA THR A 329 -5.95 6.94 -7.60
C THR A 329 -7.07 6.59 -8.58
N ARG A 330 -7.79 5.50 -8.32
CA ARG A 330 -8.96 5.10 -9.11
C ARG A 330 -10.15 6.09 -9.02
N ILE A 331 -10.18 6.90 -7.96
CA ILE A 331 -11.29 7.80 -7.66
C ILE A 331 -11.04 9.20 -8.24
N ALA A 332 -9.92 9.85 -7.88
CA ALA A 332 -9.63 11.24 -8.26
C ALA A 332 -8.58 11.36 -9.38
N GLY A 333 -8.11 10.26 -9.96
CA GLY A 333 -7.03 10.28 -10.94
C GLY A 333 -5.71 10.69 -10.29
N SER A 334 -4.95 11.57 -10.96
CA SER A 334 -3.64 12.02 -10.48
C SER A 334 -3.77 13.07 -9.37
N VAL A 335 -3.31 12.74 -8.16
CA VAL A 335 -3.18 13.64 -7.01
C VAL A 335 -1.72 14.05 -6.85
N SER A 336 -1.44 15.37 -6.92
CA SER A 336 -0.08 15.90 -6.75
C SER A 336 0.07 16.70 -5.46
N VAL A 337 1.12 16.44 -4.70
CA VAL A 337 1.44 17.14 -3.45
C VAL A 337 2.72 17.95 -3.64
N ARG A 338 2.73 19.17 -3.09
CA ARG A 338 3.88 20.08 -3.21
C ARG A 338 4.98 19.67 -2.21
N PRO A 339 6.27 19.78 -2.56
CA PRO A 339 7.38 19.41 -1.67
C PRO A 339 7.34 20.09 -0.29
N LYS A 340 6.94 21.37 -0.24
CA LYS A 340 6.80 22.11 1.04
C LYS A 340 5.81 21.45 2.00
N ASN A 341 4.73 20.90 1.45
CA ASN A 341 3.70 20.23 2.24
C ASN A 341 4.18 18.86 2.72
N CYS A 342 4.93 18.13 1.88
CA CYS A 342 5.58 16.89 2.28
C CYS A 342 6.53 17.11 3.46
N ALA A 343 7.32 18.19 3.46
CA ALA A 343 8.20 18.51 4.58
C ALA A 343 7.44 18.77 5.90
N ALA A 344 6.27 19.43 5.85
CA ALA A 344 5.43 19.65 7.03
C ALA A 344 4.83 18.33 7.55
N ALA A 345 4.35 17.47 6.65
CA ALA A 345 3.84 16.14 7.01
C ALA A 345 4.93 15.24 7.63
N LEU A 346 6.17 15.34 7.15
CA LEU A 346 7.31 14.57 7.67
C LEU A 346 7.57 14.89 9.14
N GLU A 347 7.53 16.16 9.52
CA GLU A 347 7.73 16.57 10.91
C GLU A 347 6.67 15.95 11.82
N THR A 348 5.41 16.01 11.40
CA THR A 348 4.29 15.46 12.18
C THR A 348 4.37 13.94 12.30
N MET A 349 4.69 13.25 11.20
CA MET A 349 4.78 11.80 11.17
C MET A 349 5.97 11.29 11.99
N ALA A 350 7.17 11.83 11.75
CA ALA A 350 8.40 11.33 12.37
C ALA A 350 8.45 11.54 13.89
N ARG A 351 7.75 12.54 14.42
CA ARG A 351 7.79 12.87 15.86
C ARG A 351 6.64 12.31 16.67
N PHE A 352 5.45 12.21 16.08
CA PHE A 352 4.22 12.03 16.86
C PHE A 352 3.32 10.90 16.39
N ALA A 353 3.63 10.28 15.24
CA ALA A 353 2.80 9.21 14.73
C ALA A 353 3.00 7.91 15.50
N VAL A 354 1.97 7.06 15.46
CA VAL A 354 2.08 5.68 15.92
C VAL A 354 3.00 4.86 15.02
N ASP A 355 3.28 3.62 15.40
CA ASP A 355 4.03 2.68 14.56
C ASP A 355 3.43 2.68 13.14
N PRO A 356 4.22 3.02 12.10
CA PRO A 356 3.69 3.19 10.76
C PRO A 356 2.99 1.95 10.21
N ARG A 357 3.31 0.74 10.69
CA ARG A 357 2.64 -0.50 10.29
C ARG A 357 1.15 -0.53 10.63
N TRP A 358 0.71 0.25 11.62
CA TRP A 358 -0.72 0.46 11.90
C TRP A 358 -1.40 1.51 11.03
N LEU A 359 -0.61 2.44 10.47
CA LEU A 359 -1.10 3.58 9.69
C LEU A 359 -1.41 3.17 8.25
N VAL A 360 -2.47 2.39 8.11
CA VAL A 360 -2.97 1.89 6.82
C VAL A 360 -3.99 2.83 6.16
N TYR A 361 -4.46 3.84 6.91
CA TYR A 361 -5.48 4.78 6.47
C TYR A 361 -5.38 6.10 7.25
N LEU A 362 -5.75 7.21 6.63
CA LEU A 362 -6.13 8.44 7.34
C LEU A 362 -7.44 8.96 6.76
N PRO A 363 -8.34 9.47 7.61
CA PRO A 363 -9.63 9.96 7.16
C PRO A 363 -9.48 11.30 6.43
N PRO A 364 -10.33 11.56 5.43
CA PRO A 364 -10.34 12.84 4.74
C PRO A 364 -10.88 13.96 5.62
N THR A 365 -10.49 15.18 5.30
CA THR A 365 -11.17 16.39 5.73
C THR A 365 -12.60 16.42 5.20
N MET A 366 -13.47 17.20 5.86
CA MET A 366 -14.89 17.31 5.48
C MET A 366 -15.25 18.77 5.22
N ALA A 367 -15.88 19.03 4.06
CA ALA A 367 -16.37 20.34 3.68
C ALA A 367 -17.81 20.60 4.19
N PRO A 368 -18.15 21.84 4.56
CA PRO A 368 -19.52 22.20 4.86
C PRO A 368 -20.34 22.37 3.57
N CYS A 369 -21.67 22.31 3.70
CA CYS A 369 -22.58 22.78 2.66
C CYS A 369 -22.36 24.27 2.31
N ALA A 370 -22.93 24.70 1.18
CA ALA A 370 -22.91 26.11 0.80
C ALA A 370 -23.58 26.98 1.87
N SER A 371 -23.27 28.28 1.87
CA SER A 371 -23.91 29.20 2.80
C SER A 371 -25.39 29.36 2.50
N SER A 372 -26.22 29.23 3.53
CA SER A 372 -27.68 29.33 3.42
C SER A 372 -28.14 30.78 3.18
N THR A 373 -29.22 30.91 2.42
CA THR A 373 -29.99 32.15 2.27
C THR A 373 -31.09 32.31 3.31
N ALA A 374 -31.41 31.26 4.07
CA ALA A 374 -32.42 31.30 5.13
C ALA A 374 -32.04 32.29 6.24
N ASP A 375 -33.04 32.96 6.80
CA ASP A 375 -32.81 33.97 7.84
C ASP A 375 -32.22 33.36 9.10
N GLY A 376 -31.25 34.06 9.71
CA GLY A 376 -30.57 33.64 10.94
C GLY A 376 -29.69 32.39 10.84
N LEU A 377 -29.53 31.77 9.65
CA LEU A 377 -28.77 30.53 9.45
C LEU A 377 -27.60 30.72 8.47
N LEU A 378 -26.45 30.13 8.83
CA LEU A 378 -25.28 30.06 7.95
C LEU A 378 -25.24 28.74 7.16
N GLU A 379 -25.71 27.65 7.76
CA GLU A 379 -25.81 26.31 7.17
C GLU A 379 -27.25 25.83 7.28
N HIS A 380 -27.75 25.14 6.26
CA HIS A 380 -29.11 24.62 6.23
C HIS A 380 -29.19 23.35 5.34
N PRO A 381 -30.00 22.33 5.72
CA PRO A 381 -30.14 21.08 4.96
C PRO A 381 -30.36 21.25 3.46
N ALA A 382 -31.16 22.26 3.06
CA ALA A 382 -31.47 22.55 1.67
C ALA A 382 -30.22 22.70 0.77
N GLU A 383 -29.14 23.30 1.29
CA GLU A 383 -27.91 23.52 0.52
C GLU A 383 -27.12 22.21 0.31
N ALA A 384 -27.18 21.30 1.29
CA ALA A 384 -26.58 19.97 1.17
C ALA A 384 -27.36 19.11 0.17
N PHE A 385 -28.70 19.08 0.27
CA PHE A 385 -29.54 18.34 -0.66
C PHE A 385 -29.45 18.90 -2.08
N GLY A 386 -29.46 20.23 -2.23
CA GLY A 386 -29.29 20.90 -3.51
C GLY A 386 -27.97 20.56 -4.19
N TYR A 387 -26.88 20.39 -3.44
CA TYR A 387 -25.59 19.95 -3.97
C TYR A 387 -25.65 18.57 -4.64
N PHE A 388 -26.27 17.60 -3.97
CA PHE A 388 -26.39 16.22 -4.45
C PHE A 388 -27.39 16.13 -5.61
N ARG A 389 -28.55 16.79 -5.48
CA ARG A 389 -29.57 16.91 -6.53
C ARG A 389 -28.97 17.48 -7.82
N ALA A 390 -28.19 18.56 -7.72
CA ALA A 390 -27.53 19.20 -8.87
C ALA A 390 -26.48 18.31 -9.58
N ARG A 391 -26.12 17.16 -9.00
CA ARG A 391 -25.21 16.16 -9.57
C ARG A 391 -25.92 14.87 -9.98
N GLY A 392 -27.25 14.84 -9.95
CA GLY A 392 -28.04 13.66 -10.28
C GLY A 392 -28.01 12.57 -9.21
N ILE A 393 -27.62 12.92 -7.97
CA ILE A 393 -27.66 11.98 -6.85
C ILE A 393 -29.00 12.17 -6.15
N ARG A 394 -29.88 11.17 -6.31
CA ARG A 394 -31.23 11.17 -5.77
C ARG A 394 -31.30 10.73 -4.30
N HIS A 395 -30.59 9.67 -3.93
CA HIS A 395 -30.67 9.12 -2.58
C HIS A 395 -29.44 9.52 -1.76
N VAL A 396 -29.68 10.07 -0.56
CA VAL A 396 -28.66 10.44 0.41
C VAL A 396 -28.95 9.84 1.78
N MET A 397 -27.90 9.71 2.60
CA MET A 397 -27.98 9.34 4.00
C MET A 397 -27.60 10.55 4.86
N CYS A 398 -28.50 10.95 5.75
CA CYS A 398 -28.25 11.95 6.78
C CYS A 398 -27.88 11.23 8.07
N GLU A 399 -26.65 11.38 8.52
CA GLU A 399 -26.18 10.83 9.79
C GLU A 399 -25.98 11.95 10.81
N GLU A 400 -26.30 11.70 12.08
CA GLU A 400 -25.95 12.63 13.13
C GLU A 400 -24.45 12.93 13.13
N LYS A 401 -24.11 14.22 13.22
CA LYS A 401 -22.73 14.61 13.40
C LYS A 401 -22.42 14.62 14.89
N HIS A 402 -21.81 13.54 15.35
CA HIS A 402 -21.29 13.45 16.72
C HIS A 402 -20.20 14.50 16.96
N MET A 403 -20.22 15.10 18.15
CA MET A 403 -19.24 16.09 18.56
C MET A 403 -18.20 15.45 19.48
N GLY A 404 -17.17 14.87 18.87
CA GLY A 404 -16.11 14.16 19.57
C GLY A 404 -14.75 14.39 18.93
N SER A 405 -13.99 13.31 18.81
CA SER A 405 -12.77 13.28 17.99
C SER A 405 -12.76 12.04 17.11
N ARG A 406 -12.59 12.26 15.81
CA ARG A 406 -12.39 11.22 14.80
C ARG A 406 -11.27 10.25 15.21
N ALA A 407 -11.59 8.97 15.28
CA ALA A 407 -10.70 7.90 15.65
C ALA A 407 -10.73 6.77 14.63
N ILE A 408 -9.55 6.32 14.22
CA ILE A 408 -9.38 5.12 13.42
C ILE A 408 -8.95 4.00 14.37
N ILE A 409 -9.69 2.91 14.33
CA ILE A 409 -9.48 1.75 15.19
C ILE A 409 -9.04 0.60 14.29
N VAL A 410 -7.79 0.16 14.48
CA VAL A 410 -7.21 -0.96 13.72
C VAL A 410 -6.93 -2.08 14.68
N LEU A 411 -7.50 -3.25 14.45
CA LEU A 411 -7.41 -4.36 15.39
C LEU A 411 -7.48 -5.72 14.70
N GLY A 412 -6.76 -6.68 15.27
CA GLY A 412 -6.96 -8.10 15.05
C GLY A 412 -8.04 -8.65 15.98
N ARG A 413 -8.59 -9.80 15.59
CA ARG A 413 -9.46 -10.63 16.43
C ARG A 413 -8.79 -10.98 17.75
N ASP A 414 -7.47 -11.20 17.70
CA ASP A 414 -6.58 -11.34 18.83
C ASP A 414 -5.19 -10.76 18.49
N ALA A 415 -4.26 -10.84 19.43
CA ALA A 415 -2.89 -10.36 19.27
C ALA A 415 -2.12 -11.12 18.15
N ALA A 416 -2.37 -12.41 17.97
CA ALA A 416 -1.69 -13.22 16.97
C ALA A 416 -2.16 -12.87 15.54
N ALA A 417 -3.46 -12.67 15.35
CA ALA A 417 -4.04 -12.21 14.10
C ALA A 417 -3.53 -10.81 13.71
N ALA A 418 -3.43 -9.91 14.70
CA ALA A 418 -2.83 -8.59 14.53
C ALA A 418 -1.36 -8.68 14.10
N GLU A 419 -0.55 -9.47 14.79
CA GLU A 419 0.86 -9.64 14.44
C GLU A 419 1.02 -10.27 13.04
N ALA A 420 0.26 -11.32 12.74
CA ALA A 420 0.29 -11.98 11.44
C ALA A 420 -0.03 -11.02 10.29
N ARG A 421 -0.98 -10.10 10.50
CA ARG A 421 -1.42 -9.17 9.45
C ARG A 421 -0.58 -7.91 9.32
N PHE A 422 -0.27 -7.26 10.45
CA PHE A 422 0.36 -5.94 10.50
C PHE A 422 1.86 -6.03 10.79
N GLY A 423 2.36 -7.18 11.25
CA GLY A 423 3.76 -7.36 11.62
C GLY A 423 4.15 -6.65 12.92
N VAL A 424 3.19 -6.24 13.74
CA VAL A 424 3.42 -5.52 15.00
C VAL A 424 3.13 -6.45 16.18
N GLU A 425 4.12 -6.64 17.04
CA GLU A 425 3.90 -7.23 18.37
C GLU A 425 3.13 -6.23 19.24
N SER A 426 1.86 -6.51 19.49
CA SER A 426 1.02 -5.73 20.38
C SER A 426 0.19 -6.67 21.24
N PRO A 427 0.41 -6.71 22.58
CA PRO A 427 -0.43 -7.50 23.49
C PRO A 427 -1.91 -7.11 23.37
N ALA A 428 -2.16 -5.83 23.07
CA ALA A 428 -3.49 -5.30 22.86
C ALA A 428 -4.16 -5.81 21.60
N GLY A 429 -3.42 -6.36 20.62
CA GLY A 429 -3.94 -6.80 19.33
C GLY A 429 -4.58 -5.69 18.49
N GLY A 430 -4.16 -4.43 18.66
CA GLY A 430 -4.71 -3.29 17.91
C GLY A 430 -4.19 -1.94 18.39
N ILE A 431 -4.75 -0.87 17.83
CA ILE A 431 -4.46 0.54 18.15
C ILE A 431 -5.64 1.47 17.85
N VAL A 432 -5.71 2.60 18.53
CA VAL A 432 -6.62 3.71 18.22
C VAL A 432 -5.81 4.96 17.91
N TYR A 433 -5.99 5.54 16.72
CA TYR A 433 -5.27 6.76 16.32
C TYR A 433 -6.18 7.85 15.76
N THR A 434 -5.72 9.10 15.86
CA THR A 434 -6.45 10.29 15.42
C THR A 434 -6.35 10.49 13.91
N ARG A 435 -7.11 11.47 13.39
CA ARG A 435 -7.04 11.90 11.97
C ARG A 435 -5.63 12.31 11.48
N THR A 436 -4.67 12.52 12.37
CA THR A 436 -3.28 12.87 12.03
C THR A 436 -2.30 11.72 12.32
N GLY A 437 -2.80 10.50 12.56
CA GLY A 437 -1.98 9.32 12.81
C GLY A 437 -1.31 9.27 14.19
N ARG A 438 -1.74 10.11 15.14
CA ARG A 438 -1.22 10.13 16.52
C ARG A 438 -2.02 9.16 17.39
N ARG A 439 -1.39 8.59 18.42
CA ARG A 439 -2.11 7.75 19.38
C ARG A 439 -3.26 8.54 20.02
N PHE A 440 -4.44 7.91 20.11
CA PHE A 440 -5.62 8.58 20.63
C PHE A 440 -5.55 8.70 22.14
N PHE A 441 -5.20 7.63 22.84
CA PHE A 441 -5.08 7.61 24.30
C PHE A 441 -3.60 7.66 24.72
N ASP A 442 -3.31 8.44 25.75
CA ASP A 442 -1.98 8.48 26.37
C ASP A 442 -1.78 7.29 27.33
N ASP A 443 -2.87 6.80 27.93
CA ASP A 443 -2.91 5.61 28.78
C ASP A 443 -3.18 4.34 27.94
N ALA A 444 -2.25 3.39 27.98
CA ALA A 444 -2.37 2.13 27.25
C ALA A 444 -3.48 1.22 27.79
N GLY A 445 -3.73 1.21 29.10
CA GLY A 445 -4.78 0.39 29.70
C GLY A 445 -6.18 0.82 29.24
N VAL A 446 -6.42 2.13 29.16
CA VAL A 446 -7.68 2.68 28.60
C VAL A 446 -7.84 2.29 27.14
N GLU A 447 -6.78 2.42 26.33
CA GLU A 447 -6.81 2.01 24.91
C GLU A 447 -7.15 0.52 24.76
N TRP A 448 -6.58 -0.34 25.60
CA TRP A 448 -6.82 -1.78 25.55
C TRP A 448 -8.28 -2.11 25.88
N GLN A 449 -8.83 -1.48 26.92
CA GLN A 449 -10.23 -1.64 27.28
C GLN A 449 -11.15 -1.17 26.14
N VAL A 450 -10.86 -0.04 25.50
CA VAL A 450 -11.64 0.42 24.33
C VAL A 450 -11.55 -0.59 23.18
N LEU A 451 -10.36 -1.12 22.88
CA LEU A 451 -10.18 -2.14 21.84
C LEU A 451 -10.97 -3.43 22.16
N ASP A 452 -11.02 -3.84 23.42
CA ASP A 452 -11.79 -5.01 23.86
C ASP A 452 -13.30 -4.79 23.69
N GLN A 453 -13.82 -3.61 24.02
CA GLN A 453 -15.23 -3.26 23.79
C GLN A 453 -15.57 -3.30 22.29
N VAL A 454 -14.67 -2.82 21.44
CA VAL A 454 -14.85 -2.85 19.98
C VAL A 454 -14.80 -4.29 19.45
N ARG A 455 -13.88 -5.15 19.94
CA ARG A 455 -13.86 -6.58 19.59
C ARG A 455 -15.14 -7.28 19.98
N ALA A 456 -15.63 -7.04 21.20
CA ALA A 456 -16.89 -7.60 21.67
C ALA A 456 -18.06 -7.20 20.75
N GLY A 457 -18.08 -5.94 20.29
CA GLY A 457 -19.04 -5.48 19.27
C GLY A 457 -18.91 -6.21 17.93
N LEU A 458 -17.68 -6.42 17.45
CA LEU A 458 -17.42 -7.19 16.21
C LEU A 458 -17.84 -8.67 16.33
N ASP A 459 -17.58 -9.30 17.48
CA ASP A 459 -18.00 -10.67 17.80
C ASP A 459 -19.53 -10.77 17.82
N TYR A 460 -20.20 -9.86 18.53
CA TYR A 460 -21.66 -9.84 18.64
C TYR A 460 -22.33 -9.63 17.27
N ALA A 461 -21.79 -8.74 16.45
CA ALA A 461 -22.23 -8.52 15.08
C ALA A 461 -21.83 -9.64 14.11
N ARG A 462 -21.08 -10.65 14.56
CA ARG A 462 -20.55 -11.79 13.79
C ARG A 462 -19.74 -11.35 12.56
N ILE A 463 -18.98 -10.26 12.68
CA ILE A 463 -18.23 -9.68 11.57
C ILE A 463 -17.11 -10.61 11.10
N TRP A 464 -16.38 -11.24 12.03
CA TRP A 464 -15.28 -12.16 11.71
C TRP A 464 -15.70 -13.29 10.77
N SER A 465 -16.83 -13.94 11.06
CA SER A 465 -17.33 -15.06 10.26
C SER A 465 -18.10 -14.61 9.03
N THR A 466 -18.87 -13.50 9.12
CA THR A 466 -19.66 -13.01 7.98
C THR A 466 -18.77 -12.46 6.86
N LEU A 467 -17.63 -11.87 7.21
CA LEU A 467 -16.68 -11.27 6.26
C LEU A 467 -15.39 -12.09 6.08
N ASP A 468 -15.32 -13.31 6.65
CA ASP A 468 -14.16 -14.21 6.58
C ASP A 468 -12.83 -13.50 6.87
N THR A 469 -12.73 -12.90 8.06
CA THR A 469 -11.61 -12.02 8.43
C THR A 469 -11.16 -12.21 9.88
N GLU A 470 -9.89 -11.96 10.12
CA GLU A 470 -9.28 -11.94 11.45
C GLU A 470 -8.79 -10.54 11.88
N TRP A 471 -9.07 -9.51 11.09
CA TRP A 471 -8.76 -8.12 11.40
C TRP A 471 -9.78 -7.17 10.79
N ALA A 472 -9.83 -5.94 11.30
CA ALA A 472 -10.68 -4.88 10.77
C ALA A 472 -10.03 -3.49 10.91
N VAL A 473 -10.41 -2.58 10.01
CA VAL A 473 -10.16 -1.14 10.12
C VAL A 473 -11.52 -0.46 10.25
N ILE A 474 -11.73 0.23 11.36
CA ILE A 474 -13.00 0.89 11.70
C ILE A 474 -12.78 2.39 11.81
N ASP A 475 -13.71 3.14 11.25
CA ASP A 475 -13.79 4.59 11.35
C ASP A 475 -14.92 4.96 12.31
N ALA A 476 -14.58 5.71 13.36
CA ALA A 476 -15.48 6.04 14.47
C ALA A 476 -15.26 7.47 14.96
N GLU A 477 -16.24 7.96 15.71
CA GLU A 477 -16.10 9.17 16.53
C GLU A 477 -16.05 8.73 18.01
N ILE A 478 -15.12 9.29 18.78
CA ILE A 478 -15.05 9.06 20.24
C ILE A 478 -15.46 10.34 20.96
N MET A 479 -16.46 10.25 21.82
CA MET A 479 -17.01 11.31 22.65
C MET A 479 -16.70 11.06 24.14
N PRO A 480 -16.69 12.10 24.99
CA PRO A 480 -16.89 13.52 24.67
C PRO A 480 -15.74 14.16 23.93
N TRP A 481 -15.99 15.33 23.35
CA TRP A 481 -14.92 16.18 22.83
C TRP A 481 -13.87 16.51 23.90
N SER A 482 -14.25 16.66 25.17
CA SER A 482 -13.31 16.88 26.28
C SER A 482 -12.29 15.75 26.47
N ALA A 483 -12.59 14.51 26.08
CA ALA A 483 -11.71 13.36 26.26
C ALA A 483 -10.36 13.54 25.52
N LYS A 484 -10.38 14.12 24.33
CA LYS A 484 -9.15 14.45 23.57
C LYS A 484 -8.89 15.96 23.47
N GLY A 485 -9.95 16.76 23.44
CA GLY A 485 -9.94 18.21 23.23
C GLY A 485 -9.86 19.05 24.50
N GLY A 486 -9.78 18.45 25.70
CA GLY A 486 -9.86 19.18 26.97
C GLY A 486 -8.85 20.32 27.13
N GLY A 487 -7.64 20.19 26.60
CA GLY A 487 -6.66 21.28 26.58
C GLY A 487 -7.09 22.47 25.72
N LEU A 488 -7.73 22.22 24.57
CA LEU A 488 -8.23 23.27 23.68
C LEU A 488 -9.40 24.04 24.32
N ILE A 489 -10.29 23.32 25.00
CA ILE A 489 -11.42 23.88 25.76
C ILE A 489 -10.90 24.87 26.82
N ARG A 490 -10.01 24.40 27.69
CA ARG A 490 -9.45 25.21 28.80
C ARG A 490 -8.61 26.39 28.34
N ASN A 491 -7.89 26.25 27.23
CA ASN A 491 -6.92 27.28 26.80
C ASN A 491 -7.51 28.31 25.83
N HIS A 492 -8.61 28.00 25.14
CA HIS A 492 -9.17 28.89 24.11
C HIS A 492 -10.66 29.20 24.30
N TYR A 493 -11.49 28.19 24.52
CA TYR A 493 -12.95 28.39 24.53
C TYR A 493 -13.46 28.95 25.86
N GLU A 494 -13.01 28.38 26.97
CA GLU A 494 -13.36 28.86 28.33
C GLU A 494 -12.86 30.28 28.57
N PRO A 495 -11.59 30.66 28.31
CA PRO A 495 -11.11 32.02 28.56
C PRO A 495 -11.85 33.07 27.73
N ALA A 496 -12.22 32.74 26.48
CA ALA A 496 -13.00 33.64 25.62
C ALA A 496 -14.41 33.89 26.18
N GLY A 497 -15.09 32.83 26.63
CA GLY A 497 -16.39 32.94 27.29
C GLY A 497 -16.31 33.73 28.59
N ASP A 498 -15.34 33.42 29.44
CA ASP A 498 -15.12 34.07 30.74
C ASP A 498 -14.82 35.56 30.62
N ALA A 499 -13.93 35.94 29.69
CA ALA A 499 -13.61 37.33 29.42
C ALA A 499 -14.81 38.10 28.89
N ALA A 500 -15.54 37.53 27.92
CA ALA A 500 -16.74 38.15 27.34
C ALA A 500 -17.83 38.34 28.40
N ARG A 501 -18.12 37.31 29.20
CA ARG A 501 -19.15 37.35 30.25
C ARG A 501 -18.82 38.38 31.33
N THR A 502 -17.58 38.41 31.80
CA THR A 502 -17.14 39.38 32.82
C THR A 502 -17.21 40.81 32.28
N GLY A 503 -16.64 41.06 31.10
CA GLY A 503 -16.63 42.40 30.51
C GLY A 503 -18.02 42.92 30.15
N LEU A 504 -18.88 42.07 29.56
CA LEU A 504 -20.24 42.45 29.19
C LEU A 504 -21.12 42.69 30.41
N ARG A 505 -20.91 41.96 31.52
CA ARG A 505 -21.64 42.20 32.77
C ARG A 505 -21.36 43.60 33.32
N GLU A 506 -20.09 43.95 33.47
CA GLU A 506 -19.70 45.26 34.01
C GLU A 506 -20.12 46.41 33.07
N ALA A 507 -19.94 46.24 31.76
CA ALA A 507 -20.35 47.23 30.77
C ALA A 507 -21.87 47.44 30.76
N THR A 508 -22.65 46.36 30.83
CA THR A 508 -24.12 46.44 30.88
C THR A 508 -24.60 47.12 32.16
N ALA A 509 -23.95 46.83 33.31
CA ALA A 509 -24.26 47.50 34.58
C ALA A 509 -23.97 49.00 34.55
N ALA A 510 -22.81 49.40 34.01
CA ALA A 510 -22.44 50.81 33.86
C ALA A 510 -23.40 51.56 32.90
N LEU A 511 -23.76 50.94 31.77
CA LEU A 511 -24.71 51.52 30.82
C LEU A 511 -26.11 51.64 31.42
N ALA A 512 -26.56 50.66 32.21
CA ALA A 512 -27.83 50.75 32.93
C ALA A 512 -27.84 51.93 33.91
N GLN A 513 -26.75 52.09 34.68
CA GLN A 513 -26.62 53.22 35.61
C GLN A 513 -26.54 54.59 34.91
N ALA A 514 -26.03 54.64 33.68
CA ALA A 514 -26.04 55.86 32.87
C ALA A 514 -27.44 56.18 32.33
N ALA A 515 -28.18 55.16 31.85
CA ALA A 515 -29.58 55.30 31.45
C ALA A 515 -30.46 55.78 32.62
N ASP A 516 -30.27 55.24 33.83
CA ASP A 516 -31.02 55.63 35.03
C ASP A 516 -30.78 57.10 35.45
N ARG A 517 -29.73 57.74 34.92
CA ARG A 517 -29.40 59.15 35.13
C ARG A 517 -29.82 60.04 33.95
N ASP A 518 -30.67 59.54 33.06
CA ASP A 518 -31.12 60.21 31.83
C ASP A 518 -29.96 60.65 30.91
N VAL A 519 -28.81 59.96 30.96
CA VAL A 519 -27.71 60.19 30.01
C VAL A 519 -28.13 59.61 28.66
N GLU A 520 -28.05 60.42 27.60
CA GLU A 520 -28.40 59.99 26.25
C GLU A 520 -27.38 58.94 25.71
N ILE A 521 -27.71 57.66 25.87
CA ILE A 521 -26.88 56.52 25.44
C ILE A 521 -27.57 55.69 24.34
N SER A 522 -28.16 56.38 23.36
CA SER A 522 -29.05 55.84 22.32
C SER A 522 -28.65 54.43 21.82
N GLY A 523 -29.46 53.43 22.15
CA GLY A 523 -29.32 52.03 21.69
C GLY A 523 -28.12 51.23 22.20
N LEU A 524 -27.21 51.83 22.97
CA LEU A 524 -25.99 51.16 23.46
C LEU A 524 -26.30 50.09 24.51
N LEU A 525 -27.19 50.38 25.46
CA LEU A 525 -27.57 49.44 26.50
C LEU A 525 -28.20 48.17 25.91
N ASP A 526 -29.13 48.31 24.97
CA ASP A 526 -29.79 47.17 24.32
C ASP A 526 -28.81 46.35 23.48
N ARG A 527 -27.87 47.01 22.78
CA ARG A 527 -26.80 46.33 22.07
C ARG A 527 -25.93 45.48 23.01
N PHE A 528 -25.53 46.02 24.17
CA PHE A 528 -24.71 45.27 25.13
C PHE A 528 -25.48 44.15 25.82
N ARG A 529 -26.78 44.35 26.12
CA ARG A 529 -27.68 43.28 26.59
C ARG A 529 -27.79 42.15 25.56
N GLN A 530 -27.95 42.49 24.29
CA GLN A 530 -27.98 41.49 23.21
C GLN A 530 -26.66 40.72 23.12
N ARG A 531 -25.51 41.40 23.17
CA ARG A 531 -24.19 40.74 23.18
C ARG A 531 -23.99 39.83 24.38
N ALA A 532 -24.49 40.22 25.56
CA ALA A 532 -24.46 39.39 26.76
C ALA A 532 -25.29 38.11 26.58
N ALA A 533 -26.50 38.22 26.01
CA ALA A 533 -27.34 37.06 25.70
C ALA A 533 -26.67 36.12 24.68
N LEU A 534 -26.08 36.65 23.61
CA LEU A 534 -25.37 35.84 22.60
C LEU A 534 -24.13 35.14 23.16
N THR A 535 -23.43 35.77 24.09
CA THR A 535 -22.30 35.16 24.83
C THR A 535 -22.77 34.02 25.73
N ALA A 536 -23.92 34.15 26.39
CA ALA A 536 -24.48 33.07 27.20
C ALA A 536 -24.81 31.83 26.34
N CYS A 537 -25.35 32.03 25.13
CA CYS A 537 -25.57 30.91 24.19
C CYS A 537 -24.27 30.22 23.75
N TYR A 538 -23.18 30.99 23.55
CA TYR A 538 -21.86 30.42 23.28
C TYR A 538 -21.35 29.57 24.44
N ASP A 539 -21.49 30.07 25.67
CA ASP A 539 -21.08 29.34 26.89
C ASP A 539 -21.84 28.03 27.04
N GLU A 540 -23.15 28.06 26.81
CA GLU A 540 -23.98 26.87 26.84
C GLU A 540 -23.57 25.87 25.74
N ALA A 541 -23.30 26.36 24.53
CA ALA A 541 -22.97 25.52 23.37
C ALA A 541 -21.72 24.67 23.60
N TYR A 542 -20.58 25.24 24.05
CA TYR A 542 -19.36 24.44 24.21
C TYR A 542 -19.43 23.48 25.40
N ARG A 543 -20.15 23.85 26.48
CA ARG A 543 -20.28 23.01 27.69
C ARG A 543 -21.05 21.72 27.44
N ARG A 544 -22.00 21.72 26.51
CA ARG A 544 -22.77 20.52 26.12
C ARG A 544 -21.89 19.37 25.64
N TYR A 545 -20.66 19.65 25.18
CA TYR A 545 -19.73 18.65 24.64
C TYR A 545 -18.58 18.31 25.59
N SER A 546 -18.71 18.68 26.86
CA SER A 546 -17.67 18.49 27.87
C SER A 546 -18.26 17.89 29.14
N TRP A 547 -17.96 16.61 29.37
CA TRP A 547 -18.23 15.92 30.63
C TRP A 547 -16.97 15.17 31.11
N PRO A 548 -16.89 14.84 32.41
CA PRO A 548 -15.74 14.11 32.95
C PRO A 548 -15.71 12.67 32.45
N VAL A 549 -14.50 12.15 32.27
CA VAL A 549 -14.21 10.77 31.84
C VAL A 549 -13.18 10.20 32.81
N GLU A 550 -13.45 9.01 33.34
CA GLU A 550 -12.53 8.27 34.21
C GLU A 550 -12.34 6.85 33.67
N GLY A 551 -11.13 6.53 33.20
CA GLY A 551 -10.88 5.30 32.44
C GLY A 551 -11.72 5.27 31.16
N ILE A 552 -12.56 4.24 31.01
CA ILE A 552 -13.55 4.15 29.92
C ILE A 552 -14.95 4.66 30.33
N GLU A 553 -15.17 4.93 31.62
CA GLU A 553 -16.47 5.40 32.10
C GLU A 553 -16.72 6.83 31.61
N GLY A 554 -17.88 7.04 30.99
CA GLY A 554 -18.24 8.29 30.33
C GLY A 554 -17.70 8.44 28.90
N LEU A 555 -16.95 7.47 28.37
CA LEU A 555 -16.65 7.43 26.93
C LEU A 555 -17.82 6.87 26.14
N GLU A 556 -18.01 7.42 24.95
CA GLU A 556 -18.89 6.86 23.93
C GLU A 556 -18.12 6.73 22.61
N VAL A 557 -18.25 5.59 21.95
CA VAL A 557 -17.63 5.30 20.65
C VAL A 557 -18.75 5.04 19.66
N ALA A 558 -18.82 5.86 18.62
CA ALA A 558 -19.79 5.73 17.53
C ALA A 558 -19.08 5.29 16.24
N PRO A 559 -18.99 3.98 15.95
CA PRO A 559 -18.57 3.50 14.65
C PRO A 559 -19.56 3.96 13.58
N PHE A 560 -19.05 4.39 12.43
CA PHE A 560 -19.90 4.69 11.27
C PHE A 560 -19.39 4.04 9.98
N HIS A 561 -18.13 3.57 9.91
CA HIS A 561 -17.65 2.78 8.77
C HIS A 561 -16.78 1.59 9.22
N VAL A 562 -17.13 0.38 8.81
CA VAL A 562 -16.16 -0.71 8.66
C VAL A 562 -15.47 -0.54 7.31
N LEU A 563 -14.22 -0.06 7.30
CA LEU A 563 -13.52 0.37 6.08
C LEU A 563 -12.89 -0.78 5.31
N ALA A 564 -12.18 -1.68 5.99
CA ALA A 564 -11.46 -2.78 5.38
C ALA A 564 -11.35 -4.01 6.28
N THR A 565 -11.34 -5.18 5.66
CA THR A 565 -11.11 -6.50 6.27
C THR A 565 -10.26 -7.35 5.32
N GLU A 566 -9.97 -8.61 5.66
CA GLU A 566 -9.20 -9.49 4.78
C GLU A 566 -9.84 -9.53 3.37
N GLY A 567 -9.01 -9.34 2.34
CA GLY A 567 -9.41 -9.41 0.94
C GLY A 567 -10.31 -8.27 0.42
N ALA A 568 -10.84 -7.37 1.25
CA ALA A 568 -11.80 -6.35 0.81
C ALA A 568 -11.66 -4.98 1.48
N VAL A 569 -11.79 -3.92 0.66
CA VAL A 569 -12.13 -2.56 1.09
C VAL A 569 -13.62 -2.37 0.84
N HIS A 570 -14.39 -2.07 1.89
CA HIS A 570 -15.86 -2.03 1.84
C HIS A 570 -16.42 -0.72 1.28
N ALA A 571 -15.65 0.01 0.48
CA ALA A 571 -16.10 1.22 -0.20
C ALA A 571 -17.03 0.93 -1.39
N ASP A 572 -17.28 -0.35 -1.69
CA ASP A 572 -18.31 -0.83 -2.60
C ASP A 572 -19.68 -0.98 -1.94
N LYS A 573 -19.75 -0.93 -0.60
CA LYS A 573 -21.01 -1.06 0.15
C LYS A 573 -21.67 0.31 0.36
N PRO A 574 -23.01 0.41 0.30
CA PRO A 574 -23.70 1.67 0.58
C PRO A 574 -23.62 2.05 2.07
N HIS A 575 -23.80 3.32 2.42
CA HIS A 575 -23.71 3.76 3.82
C HIS A 575 -24.70 3.06 4.75
N ARG A 576 -25.89 2.69 4.26
CA ARG A 576 -26.85 1.86 5.00
C ARG A 576 -26.23 0.57 5.53
N TRP A 577 -25.43 -0.11 4.70
CA TRP A 577 -24.77 -1.37 5.11
C TRP A 577 -23.80 -1.14 6.28
N HIS A 578 -23.06 -0.03 6.27
CA HIS A 578 -22.17 0.32 7.38
C HIS A 578 -22.95 0.70 8.64
N MET A 579 -24.04 1.46 8.51
CA MET A 579 -24.92 1.81 9.63
C MET A 579 -25.56 0.57 10.28
N ASP A 580 -26.03 -0.38 9.47
CA ASP A 580 -26.62 -1.64 9.95
C ASP A 580 -25.59 -2.51 10.68
N LEU A 581 -24.32 -2.49 10.24
CA LEU A 581 -23.22 -3.16 10.95
C LEU A 581 -22.89 -2.47 12.26
N ALA A 582 -22.68 -1.16 12.24
CA ALA A 582 -22.39 -0.37 13.44
C ALA A 582 -23.50 -0.54 14.49
N ARG A 583 -24.77 -0.49 14.07
CA ARG A 583 -25.92 -0.72 14.95
C ARG A 583 -25.90 -2.11 15.59
N ARG A 584 -25.53 -3.15 14.84
CA ARG A 584 -25.38 -4.50 15.38
C ARG A 584 -24.23 -4.57 16.37
N MET A 585 -23.11 -3.89 16.11
CA MET A 585 -21.97 -3.87 17.04
C MET A 585 -22.37 -3.31 18.39
N CYS A 586 -23.18 -2.26 18.44
CA CYS A 586 -23.68 -1.66 19.69
C CYS A 586 -24.60 -2.58 20.52
N GLY A 587 -24.96 -3.77 20.02
CA GLY A 587 -25.65 -4.79 20.82
C GLY A 587 -24.74 -5.44 21.89
N ALA A 588 -23.42 -5.20 21.81
CA ALA A 588 -22.45 -5.52 22.84
C ALA A 588 -21.51 -4.33 23.04
N GLY A 589 -20.94 -4.21 24.24
CA GLY A 589 -19.97 -3.17 24.58
C GLY A 589 -20.61 -1.95 25.21
N GLU A 590 -20.19 -1.63 26.43
CA GLU A 590 -20.83 -0.63 27.30
C GLU A 590 -20.68 0.81 26.76
N ILE A 591 -19.61 1.06 25.99
CA ILE A 591 -19.29 2.37 25.44
C ILE A 591 -19.69 2.52 23.97
N LEU A 592 -20.19 1.47 23.30
CA LEU A 592 -20.55 1.55 21.89
C LEU A 592 -21.94 2.19 21.73
N THR A 593 -22.03 3.25 20.93
CA THR A 593 -23.29 3.99 20.71
C THR A 593 -23.69 4.02 19.24
N THR A 594 -24.99 3.98 18.98
CA THR A 594 -25.54 3.98 17.62
C THR A 594 -25.59 5.39 17.06
N THR A 595 -25.33 5.54 15.76
CA THR A 595 -25.52 6.82 15.06
C THR A 595 -26.95 6.91 14.54
N GLU A 596 -27.71 7.90 15.03
CA GLU A 596 -29.03 8.23 14.48
C GLU A 596 -28.89 8.68 13.02
N HIS A 597 -29.70 8.12 12.13
CA HIS A 597 -29.60 8.40 10.69
C HIS A 597 -30.96 8.29 9.98
N ARG A 598 -31.06 8.92 8.80
CA ARG A 598 -32.23 8.85 7.91
C ARG A 598 -31.79 8.78 6.45
N GLU A 599 -32.41 7.89 5.68
CA GLU A 599 -32.35 7.90 4.22
C GLU A 599 -33.32 8.96 3.69
N VAL A 600 -32.90 9.68 2.65
CA VAL A 600 -33.68 10.77 2.05
C VAL A 600 -33.56 10.70 0.53
N ASP A 601 -34.71 10.64 -0.14
CA ASP A 601 -34.85 10.97 -1.55
C ASP A 601 -34.87 12.50 -1.69
N VAL A 602 -33.81 13.07 -2.26
CA VAL A 602 -33.70 14.52 -2.43
C VAL A 602 -34.67 15.06 -3.47
N ASP A 603 -35.39 14.25 -4.24
CA ASP A 603 -36.44 14.72 -5.15
C ASP A 603 -37.86 14.61 -4.53
N ASP A 604 -37.99 14.03 -3.34
CA ASP A 604 -39.24 14.00 -2.57
C ASP A 604 -39.26 15.15 -1.54
N ASP A 605 -40.10 16.14 -1.79
CA ASP A 605 -40.24 17.31 -0.91
C ASP A 605 -40.73 16.95 0.51
N THR A 606 -41.47 15.84 0.66
CA THR A 606 -41.92 15.35 1.97
C THR A 606 -40.74 14.81 2.76
N GLU A 607 -39.93 13.94 2.16
CA GLU A 607 -38.74 13.39 2.82
C GLU A 607 -37.71 14.47 3.14
N VAL A 608 -37.49 15.43 2.23
CA VAL A 608 -36.62 16.59 2.47
C VAL A 608 -37.13 17.44 3.65
N THR A 609 -38.44 17.67 3.74
CA THR A 609 -39.05 18.42 4.84
C THR A 609 -38.92 17.69 6.17
N GLU A 610 -39.16 16.37 6.16
CA GLU A 610 -39.00 15.53 7.34
C GLU A 610 -37.55 15.47 7.82
N ALA A 611 -36.59 15.34 6.91
CA ALA A 611 -35.16 15.34 7.23
C ALA A 611 -34.71 16.69 7.79
N THR A 612 -35.19 17.79 7.22
CA THR A 612 -34.94 19.15 7.72
C THR A 612 -35.51 19.33 9.12
N THR A 613 -36.73 18.85 9.36
CA THR A 613 -37.37 18.91 10.68
C THR A 613 -36.62 18.07 11.71
N TRP A 614 -36.13 16.90 11.32
CA TRP A 614 -35.28 16.06 12.17
C TRP A 614 -33.97 16.78 12.54
N TRP A 615 -33.28 17.37 11.55
CA TRP A 615 -32.07 18.17 11.78
C TRP A 615 -32.32 19.33 12.74
N THR A 616 -33.42 20.08 12.57
CA THR A 616 -33.79 21.18 13.47
C THR A 616 -33.97 20.68 14.89
N ARG A 617 -34.78 19.62 15.10
CA ARG A 617 -35.01 19.05 16.43
C ARG A 617 -33.72 18.55 17.10
N ARG A 618 -32.84 17.88 16.35
CA ARG A 618 -31.55 17.38 16.89
C ARG A 618 -30.63 18.53 17.29
N THR A 619 -30.51 19.56 16.44
CA THR A 619 -29.62 20.71 16.72
C THR A 619 -30.14 21.58 17.86
N GLU A 620 -31.45 21.75 18.00
CA GLU A 620 -32.07 22.40 19.17
C GLU A 620 -31.82 21.61 20.46
N ALA A 621 -31.86 20.28 20.40
CA ALA A 621 -31.49 19.39 21.50
C ALA A 621 -29.98 19.33 21.81
N GLY A 622 -29.14 20.03 21.05
CA GLY A 622 -27.70 20.15 21.30
C GLY A 622 -26.79 19.27 20.45
N SER A 623 -27.30 18.56 19.45
CA SER A 623 -26.47 17.93 18.43
C SER A 623 -25.64 18.97 17.66
N GLU A 624 -24.42 18.63 17.24
CA GLU A 624 -23.65 19.53 16.38
C GLU A 624 -24.35 19.76 15.04
N GLY A 625 -25.08 18.76 14.52
CA GLY A 625 -25.75 18.82 13.23
C GLY A 625 -25.81 17.45 12.57
N MET A 626 -25.67 17.45 11.25
CA MET A 626 -25.64 16.21 10.47
C MET A 626 -24.53 16.20 9.44
N VAL A 627 -24.18 14.99 9.00
CA VAL A 627 -23.36 14.71 7.83
C VAL A 627 -24.26 14.11 6.76
N VAL A 628 -24.38 14.79 5.63
CA VAL A 628 -25.12 14.30 4.46
C VAL A 628 -24.15 13.61 3.52
N LYS A 629 -24.43 12.35 3.20
CA LYS A 629 -23.59 11.50 2.35
C LYS A 629 -24.44 10.95 1.20
N PRO A 630 -23.89 10.71 0.00
CA PRO A 630 -24.61 9.96 -1.02
C PRO A 630 -24.92 8.53 -0.53
N ALA A 631 -26.02 7.90 -0.98
CA ALA A 631 -26.36 6.54 -0.53
C ALA A 631 -25.24 5.52 -0.82
N ASP A 632 -24.65 5.61 -2.02
CA ASP A 632 -23.44 4.87 -2.39
C ASP A 632 -22.20 5.55 -1.80
N PHE A 633 -21.29 4.76 -1.22
CA PHE A 633 -20.07 5.26 -0.59
C PHE A 633 -19.15 6.03 -1.56
N ILE A 634 -19.12 5.62 -2.84
CA ILE A 634 -18.44 6.36 -3.93
C ILE A 634 -19.47 6.70 -5.02
N ALA A 635 -20.03 7.91 -4.97
CA ALA A 635 -20.98 8.36 -5.97
C ALA A 635 -20.30 8.92 -7.23
N ARG A 636 -20.41 8.19 -8.34
CA ARG A 636 -19.93 8.61 -9.67
C ARG A 636 -21.07 9.24 -10.46
N THR A 637 -20.82 10.40 -11.04
CA THR A 637 -21.79 11.19 -11.81
C THR A 637 -21.20 11.61 -13.15
N GLU A 638 -22.01 12.15 -14.06
CA GLU A 638 -21.51 12.73 -15.32
C GLU A 638 -20.50 13.88 -15.09
N ARG A 639 -20.57 14.54 -13.92
CA ARG A 639 -19.67 15.62 -13.50
C ARG A 639 -18.45 15.12 -12.72
N GLY A 640 -18.17 13.81 -12.76
CA GLY A 640 -17.11 13.16 -11.99
C GLY A 640 -17.61 12.59 -10.66
N VAL A 641 -16.68 12.34 -9.72
CA VAL A 641 -17.02 11.80 -8.40
C VAL A 641 -17.48 12.93 -7.48
N ALA A 642 -18.61 12.75 -6.80
CA ALA A 642 -19.11 13.72 -5.83
C ALA A 642 -18.27 13.71 -4.53
N THR A 643 -18.36 14.79 -3.75
CA THR A 643 -17.76 14.79 -2.41
C THR A 643 -18.35 13.66 -1.56
N PRO A 644 -17.55 12.94 -0.76
CA PRO A 644 -18.03 11.77 0.00
C PRO A 644 -19.01 12.17 1.11
N ALA A 645 -18.94 13.41 1.59
CA ALA A 645 -19.78 13.91 2.66
C ALA A 645 -19.82 15.45 2.65
N LEU A 646 -20.94 16.01 3.13
CA LEU A 646 -21.11 17.41 3.48
C LEU A 646 -21.62 17.53 4.90
N LYS A 647 -20.95 18.34 5.74
CA LYS A 647 -21.50 18.70 7.06
C LYS A 647 -22.48 19.85 6.96
N CYS A 648 -23.56 19.76 7.73
CA CYS A 648 -24.56 20.80 7.92
C CYS A 648 -24.78 20.99 9.42
N ARG A 649 -24.14 22.01 9.99
CA ARG A 649 -24.05 22.23 11.43
C ARG A 649 -25.16 23.14 11.94
N GLY A 650 -25.61 22.87 13.15
CA GLY A 650 -26.63 23.63 13.86
C GLY A 650 -26.21 25.06 14.19
N ARG A 651 -27.21 25.93 14.31
CA ARG A 651 -27.02 27.36 14.58
C ARG A 651 -26.26 27.60 15.89
N GLU A 652 -26.61 26.89 16.95
CA GLU A 652 -25.99 27.11 18.27
C GLU A 652 -24.55 26.57 18.31
N TYR A 653 -24.31 25.40 17.69
CA TYR A 653 -22.96 24.86 17.53
C TYR A 653 -22.01 25.84 16.83
N LEU A 654 -22.47 26.48 15.74
CA LEU A 654 -21.63 27.38 14.95
C LEU A 654 -21.16 28.62 15.73
N ARG A 655 -21.72 28.93 16.91
CA ARG A 655 -21.18 29.96 17.82
C ARG A 655 -19.77 29.61 18.31
N ILE A 656 -19.50 28.33 18.52
CA ILE A 656 -18.19 27.81 18.94
C ILE A 656 -17.15 28.10 17.84
N ILE A 657 -17.56 28.06 16.58
CA ILE A 657 -16.68 28.16 15.41
C ILE A 657 -16.51 29.60 14.91
N TYR A 658 -17.61 30.35 14.82
CA TYR A 658 -17.65 31.69 14.23
C TYR A 658 -17.73 32.81 15.28
N GLY A 659 -17.82 32.46 16.56
CA GLY A 659 -17.92 33.37 17.70
C GLY A 659 -19.37 33.63 18.14
N PRO A 660 -19.57 34.17 19.36
CA PRO A 660 -20.89 34.35 19.97
C PRO A 660 -21.84 35.22 19.12
N GLU A 661 -21.29 36.26 18.49
CA GLU A 661 -22.05 37.29 17.78
C GLU A 661 -22.29 36.97 16.28
N TYR A 662 -21.92 35.79 15.79
CA TYR A 662 -21.94 35.47 14.35
C TYR A 662 -23.34 35.52 13.72
N THR A 663 -24.39 35.38 14.54
CA THR A 663 -25.80 35.41 14.12
C THR A 663 -26.37 36.82 13.97
N THR A 664 -25.60 37.86 14.30
CA THR A 664 -26.02 39.24 14.03
C THR A 664 -26.07 39.50 12.52
N PRO A 665 -27.01 40.31 11.99
CA PRO A 665 -27.21 40.47 10.55
C PRO A 665 -25.93 40.84 9.79
N ASP A 666 -25.17 41.82 10.30
CA ASP A 666 -23.91 42.27 9.67
C ASP A 666 -22.84 41.17 9.62
N GLN A 667 -22.73 40.36 10.68
CA GLN A 667 -21.77 39.27 10.74
C GLN A 667 -22.19 38.11 9.83
N LEU A 668 -23.46 37.74 9.86
CA LEU A 668 -23.99 36.64 9.07
C LEU A 668 -23.82 36.91 7.57
N GLU A 669 -24.18 38.12 7.12
CA GLU A 669 -24.05 38.52 5.72
C GLU A 669 -22.57 38.55 5.26
N ARG A 670 -21.66 38.97 6.14
CA ARG A 670 -20.22 38.88 5.89
C ARG A 670 -19.74 37.43 5.76
N LEU A 671 -20.23 36.54 6.62
CA LEU A 671 -19.83 35.13 6.67
C LEU A 671 -20.41 34.28 5.54
N ARG A 672 -21.56 34.69 4.96
CA ARG A 672 -22.14 34.06 3.77
C ARG A 672 -21.23 34.11 2.54
N ARG A 673 -20.26 35.03 2.51
CA ARG A 673 -19.27 35.17 1.42
C ARG A 673 -18.09 34.19 1.52
N ARG A 674 -18.20 33.12 2.31
CA ARG A 674 -17.16 32.09 2.47
C ARG A 674 -17.05 31.20 1.23
N ASN A 675 -15.84 30.72 0.91
CA ASN A 675 -15.60 29.81 -0.20
C ASN A 675 -15.36 28.37 0.30
N THR A 676 -16.32 27.48 0.09
CA THR A 676 -16.26 26.07 0.50
C THR A 676 -15.61 25.16 -0.56
N GLY A 677 -15.47 25.62 -1.80
CA GLY A 677 -15.04 24.80 -2.94
C GLY A 677 -13.62 24.25 -2.81
N ARG A 678 -12.70 25.02 -2.20
CA ARG A 678 -11.33 24.54 -1.94
C ARG A 678 -11.31 23.39 -0.93
N LYS A 679 -12.07 23.51 0.17
CA LYS A 679 -12.19 22.46 1.19
C LYS A 679 -12.82 21.20 0.60
N MET A 680 -13.82 21.34 -0.27
CA MET A 680 -14.46 20.23 -0.96
C MET A 680 -13.52 19.49 -1.92
N THR A 681 -12.68 20.24 -2.65
CA THR A 681 -11.67 19.64 -3.53
C THR A 681 -10.62 18.87 -2.73
N LEU A 682 -10.19 19.40 -1.58
CA LEU A 682 -9.26 18.71 -0.68
C LEU A 682 -9.88 17.43 -0.11
N ALA A 683 -11.12 17.51 0.38
CA ALA A 683 -11.87 16.36 0.89
C ALA A 683 -11.92 15.21 -0.13
N LEU A 684 -12.22 15.50 -1.41
CA LEU A 684 -12.25 14.47 -2.45
C LEU A 684 -10.87 13.85 -2.73
N ARG A 685 -9.81 14.67 -2.73
CA ARG A 685 -8.44 14.21 -2.98
C ARG A 685 -7.92 13.33 -1.84
N GLU A 686 -8.14 13.75 -0.61
CA GLU A 686 -7.77 12.99 0.58
C GLU A 686 -8.59 11.71 0.68
N PHE A 687 -9.89 11.75 0.36
CA PHE A 687 -10.73 10.56 0.33
C PHE A 687 -10.24 9.54 -0.69
N ALA A 688 -9.90 10.00 -1.90
CA ALA A 688 -9.34 9.13 -2.93
C ALA A 688 -8.02 8.48 -2.50
N LEU A 689 -7.15 9.21 -1.80
CA LEU A 689 -5.91 8.68 -1.23
C LEU A 689 -6.16 7.69 -0.09
N GLY A 690 -7.14 7.95 0.77
CA GLY A 690 -7.50 7.06 1.88
C GLY A 690 -7.98 5.70 1.37
N ILE A 691 -8.84 5.69 0.34
CA ILE A 691 -9.30 4.45 -0.30
C ILE A 691 -8.15 3.75 -1.03
N ASP A 692 -7.30 4.49 -1.74
CA ASP A 692 -6.14 3.92 -2.43
C ASP A 692 -5.15 3.26 -1.43
N ALA A 693 -4.91 3.88 -0.27
CA ALA A 693 -4.10 3.31 0.80
C ALA A 693 -4.66 1.96 1.30
N LEU A 694 -5.97 1.91 1.54
CA LEU A 694 -6.66 0.68 1.95
C LEU A 694 -6.63 -0.39 0.86
N GLU A 695 -6.87 -0.02 -0.41
CA GLU A 695 -6.84 -0.95 -1.56
C GLU A 695 -5.44 -1.57 -1.70
N GLN A 696 -4.39 -0.77 -1.58
CA GLN A 696 -3.00 -1.25 -1.59
C GLN A 696 -2.69 -2.15 -0.39
N PHE A 697 -3.15 -1.77 0.81
CA PHE A 697 -2.93 -2.56 2.02
C PHE A 697 -3.61 -3.93 1.94
N VAL A 698 -4.88 -3.97 1.54
CA VAL A 698 -5.68 -5.20 1.34
C VAL A 698 -5.05 -6.09 0.26
N ALA A 699 -4.53 -5.50 -0.82
CA ALA A 699 -3.81 -6.23 -1.88
C ALA A 699 -2.41 -6.74 -1.45
N ARG A 700 -2.02 -6.56 -0.18
CA ARG A 700 -0.70 -6.93 0.37
C ARG A 700 0.46 -6.30 -0.42
N ALA A 701 0.25 -5.08 -0.92
CA ALA A 701 1.34 -4.28 -1.46
C ALA A 701 2.35 -3.93 -0.36
N PRO A 702 3.62 -3.65 -0.70
CA PRO A 702 4.60 -3.18 0.27
C PRO A 702 4.09 -1.97 1.07
N LEU A 703 4.43 -1.87 2.35
CA LEU A 703 3.86 -0.82 3.21
C LEU A 703 4.22 0.59 2.74
N ARG A 704 5.40 0.81 2.15
CA ARG A 704 5.77 2.10 1.55
C ARG A 704 4.72 2.63 0.56
N ASN A 705 4.05 1.73 -0.13
CA ASN A 705 3.10 2.05 -1.19
C ASN A 705 1.79 2.60 -0.59
N VAL A 706 1.35 2.00 0.52
CA VAL A 706 0.29 2.48 1.40
C VAL A 706 0.68 3.84 2.02
N HIS A 707 1.90 3.94 2.53
CA HIS A 707 2.36 5.14 3.23
C HIS A 707 2.55 6.34 2.35
N ARG A 708 2.88 6.17 1.07
CA ARG A 708 2.87 7.28 0.13
C ARG A 708 1.49 7.95 0.08
N ALA A 709 0.42 7.17 0.05
CA ALA A 709 -0.95 7.70 0.06
C ALA A 709 -1.34 8.32 1.42
N VAL A 710 -1.05 7.62 2.53
CA VAL A 710 -1.29 8.12 3.89
C VAL A 710 -0.54 9.44 4.16
N PHE A 711 0.73 9.51 3.75
CA PHE A 711 1.56 10.70 3.90
C PHE A 711 1.08 11.85 3.02
N ALA A 712 0.60 11.55 1.81
CA ALA A 712 -0.01 12.54 0.94
C ALA A 712 -1.23 13.22 1.60
N ILE A 713 -2.04 12.48 2.37
CA ILE A 713 -3.18 13.04 3.11
C ILE A 713 -2.71 14.05 4.16
N LEU A 714 -1.73 13.69 4.99
CA LEU A 714 -1.15 14.63 5.97
C LEU A 714 -0.57 15.87 5.31
N ALA A 715 0.07 15.70 4.16
CA ALA A 715 0.63 16.81 3.42
C ALA A 715 -0.46 17.71 2.81
N LEU A 716 -1.60 17.16 2.37
CA LEU A 716 -2.74 17.97 1.92
C LEU A 716 -3.40 18.73 3.07
N GLU A 717 -3.44 18.15 4.27
CA GLU A 717 -3.92 18.82 5.48
C GLU A 717 -3.06 20.04 5.88
N ALA A 718 -1.77 20.05 5.49
CA ALA A 718 -0.91 21.23 5.67
C ALA A 718 -1.22 22.38 4.68
N GLU A 719 -2.11 22.19 3.69
CA GLU A 719 -2.55 23.27 2.83
C GLU A 719 -3.37 24.32 3.61
N PRO A 720 -3.09 25.62 3.45
CA PRO A 720 -3.83 26.65 4.19
C PRO A 720 -5.27 26.74 3.68
N VAL A 721 -6.23 26.38 4.53
CA VAL A 721 -7.68 26.52 4.32
C VAL A 721 -8.28 27.21 5.53
N ASP A 722 -9.43 27.87 5.35
CA ASP A 722 -10.18 28.46 6.45
C ASP A 722 -10.54 27.36 7.48
N PRO A 723 -10.02 27.44 8.73
CA PRO A 723 -10.21 26.40 9.74
C PRO A 723 -11.65 26.31 10.25
N ARG A 724 -12.48 27.31 9.97
CA ARG A 724 -13.90 27.34 10.36
C ARG A 724 -14.76 26.42 9.47
N LEU A 725 -14.24 26.07 8.29
CA LEU A 725 -14.97 25.31 7.27
C LEU A 725 -15.20 23.87 7.68
#